data_AF-A0A8T0VIP0-F1
#
_entry.id   AF-A0A8T0VIP0-F1
#
_cell.length_a   1.000
_cell.length_b   1.000
_cell.length_c   1.000
_cell.angle_alpha   90.00
_cell.angle_beta   90.00
_cell.angle_gamma   90.00
#
_symmetry.space_group_name_H-M   'P 1'
#
loop_
_entity.id
_entity.type
_entity.pdbx_description
1 polymer ?
#
loop_
_entity_poly.entity_id
_entity_poly.type
_entity_poly.pdbx_seq_one_letter_code
_entity_poly.pdbx_strand_id
1 'polypeptide(L)'
;METTSSTNEHTGRGTMWELERNLDQPMDAEAGRLRNMYREKTYPTLVLLQLAFQSLGVVFGDLGTSPLYVFYNIFPREIEDTEQVIGALSLIIYSLTLIPLVKYVFIVLRANDNGQGGTFALYSLLCRHAKINTIPNQHRTDEDLTTYSRHIYDEKSLAAKIKRWLEGHQFRKNAILILVLFGTCMAVGDGILTPAISVLSATGGIQVEEPKMRNDVVVIVSVVILIGLFSMQHFGTDKVSWLFAPIVFVWYILIGILGAVNISKYDQSVLKAFNPIYVYRYFKRGKTSWASLGGIMLSITGTEALFADLSYFPVQAIQIAFTVVVFPCLLLQYTGQAAYIAQNRSSVVHAFYYSLPDSVRWPSFIVATAAAVVASQATISMTYSIIKQALALGCFPRVRIIHTSKKYLGQIYSPDINWILLIFCIAVTAGFKNQSQIANAYGTAVIMVMLVTTFLMVPIMLLVWRSHWSLVVLFTALSLVVEIPYFSAVVRKIDQGGWVPLVFAVAFLIIMYIWHYGTLKRYEFEMHSKVSMAWILGLGPSLGLVRVPGMGLVYTELASGVPHIFSHFITNLPAIHSTLVFVCVKYLPVYTVPPDERFLVKRIGPKNFHMFRCVARYGYKDIHKKDDDFEQMLFNSLMLFVRLESMMEEYTDSDEYSTRELNQAGNANPRINGINASSNMDLSYTSHDSIIQGSWGGAHPREHDHQGSQGLRVPQEVCHQLHVCFPQEDLQGEQCHLQCSP
;
A
#
# COMPACT_ATOMS: atom_id res chain seq x y z
N MET A 1 -55.41 21.47 -45.74
CA MET A 1 -55.29 22.92 -45.97
C MET A 1 -54.67 23.48 -44.71
N GLU A 2 -53.52 24.13 -44.67
CA GLU A 2 -52.57 24.64 -45.65
C GLU A 2 -51.22 24.81 -44.92
N THR A 3 -50.16 24.79 -45.70
CA THR A 3 -48.73 24.93 -45.40
C THR A 3 -48.30 26.34 -44.94
N THR A 4 -47.03 26.42 -44.50
CA THR A 4 -46.08 27.59 -44.38
C THR A 4 -45.77 28.02 -42.93
N SER A 5 -44.56 28.38 -42.50
CA SER A 5 -43.21 28.39 -43.09
C SER A 5 -42.20 28.67 -41.96
N SER A 6 -41.07 27.98 -41.99
CA SER A 6 -39.90 28.20 -41.14
C SER A 6 -39.08 29.43 -41.56
N THR A 7 -38.59 30.22 -40.60
CA THR A 7 -37.40 31.08 -40.76
C THR A 7 -36.46 30.87 -39.58
N ASN A 8 -35.30 30.27 -39.90
CA ASN A 8 -34.12 30.12 -39.05
C ASN A 8 -33.40 31.46 -38.91
N GLU A 9 -33.31 31.99 -37.69
CA GLU A 9 -32.25 32.90 -37.25
C GLU A 9 -31.46 32.22 -36.13
N HIS A 10 -30.44 31.42 -36.45
CA HIS A 10 -29.40 31.00 -35.49
C HIS A 10 -28.21 30.37 -36.24
N THR A 11 -27.41 31.18 -36.93
CA THR A 11 -26.09 30.76 -37.43
C THR A 11 -25.04 31.68 -36.82
N GLY A 12 -24.42 31.22 -35.74
CA GLY A 12 -23.38 31.96 -35.01
C GLY A 12 -23.13 31.49 -33.58
N ARG A 13 -24.09 30.75 -32.98
CA ARG A 13 -23.94 30.17 -31.62
C ARG A 13 -23.51 28.70 -31.59
N GLY A 14 -23.51 27.99 -32.73
CA GLY A 14 -23.20 26.56 -32.78
C GLY A 14 -21.72 26.24 -32.59
N THR A 15 -20.83 26.99 -33.23
CA THR A 15 -19.39 26.68 -33.24
C THR A 15 -18.70 26.97 -31.91
N MET A 16 -19.08 28.03 -31.20
CA MET A 16 -18.49 28.32 -29.87
C MET A 16 -19.01 27.36 -28.80
N TRP A 17 -20.30 27.00 -28.84
CA TRP A 17 -20.87 25.94 -27.99
C TRP A 17 -20.32 24.55 -28.30
N GLU A 18 -20.00 24.24 -29.56
CA GLU A 18 -19.35 22.98 -29.95
C GLU A 18 -17.86 22.96 -29.58
N LEU A 19 -17.16 24.10 -29.62
CA LEU A 19 -15.78 24.21 -29.13
C LEU A 19 -15.74 24.06 -27.60
N GLU A 20 -16.65 24.73 -26.89
CA GLU A 20 -16.78 24.69 -25.42
C GLU A 20 -17.17 23.28 -24.96
N ARG A 21 -18.03 22.57 -25.70
CA ARG A 21 -18.39 21.16 -25.46
C ARG A 21 -17.26 20.17 -25.79
N ASN A 22 -16.34 20.53 -26.69
CA ASN A 22 -15.15 19.73 -27.00
C ASN A 22 -13.99 19.97 -26.01
N LEU A 23 -13.93 21.16 -25.40
CA LEU A 23 -13.01 21.48 -24.28
C LEU A 23 -13.51 20.92 -22.94
N ASP A 24 -14.83 20.88 -22.73
CA ASP A 24 -15.51 20.19 -21.63
C ASP A 24 -15.91 18.75 -22.01
N GLN A 25 -14.97 17.97 -22.60
CA GLN A 25 -15.12 16.52 -22.45
C GLN A 25 -15.10 16.22 -20.95
N PRO A 26 -16.10 15.52 -20.38
CA PRO A 26 -16.06 15.20 -18.96
C PRO A 26 -14.76 14.46 -18.72
N MET A 27 -13.92 14.97 -17.83
CA MET A 27 -12.66 14.33 -17.43
C MET A 27 -12.87 12.84 -17.08
N ASP A 28 -14.11 12.41 -16.79
CA ASP A 28 -14.52 11.02 -16.62
C ASP A 28 -14.29 10.12 -17.84
N ALA A 29 -14.39 10.63 -19.07
CA ALA A 29 -14.15 9.86 -20.30
C ALA A 29 -12.65 9.67 -20.57
N GLU A 30 -11.86 10.72 -20.35
CA GLU A 30 -10.40 10.70 -20.51
C GLU A 30 -9.72 9.98 -19.32
N ALA A 31 -10.17 10.21 -18.09
CA ALA A 31 -9.81 9.41 -16.91
C ALA A 31 -10.28 7.96 -17.07
N GLY A 32 -11.42 7.71 -17.73
CA GLY A 32 -11.88 6.37 -18.11
C GLY A 32 -10.95 5.68 -19.13
N ARG A 33 -10.40 6.45 -20.07
CA ARG A 33 -9.45 5.98 -21.09
C ARG A 33 -8.06 5.73 -20.47
N LEU A 34 -7.56 6.64 -19.63
CA LEU A 34 -6.35 6.47 -18.82
C LEU A 34 -6.49 5.30 -17.83
N ARG A 35 -7.66 5.14 -17.21
CA ARG A 35 -8.00 3.99 -16.37
C ARG A 35 -7.92 2.68 -17.15
N ASN A 36 -8.42 2.64 -18.38
CA ASN A 36 -8.34 1.45 -19.23
C ASN A 36 -6.92 1.22 -19.77
N MET A 37 -6.08 2.25 -19.92
CA MET A 37 -4.66 2.08 -20.27
C MET A 37 -3.83 1.53 -19.10
N TYR A 38 -4.13 1.92 -17.86
CA TYR A 38 -3.42 1.43 -16.67
C TYR A 38 -3.97 0.10 -16.12
N ARG A 39 -5.24 -0.21 -16.39
CA ARG A 39 -5.91 -1.41 -15.91
C ARG A 39 -6.05 -2.42 -17.04
N GLU A 40 -5.16 -3.41 -17.01
CA GLU A 40 -4.98 -4.52 -17.97
C GLU A 40 -3.84 -4.35 -18.98
N LYS A 41 -2.60 -4.34 -18.46
CA LYS A 41 -1.57 -5.09 -19.19
C LYS A 41 -1.97 -6.56 -19.14
N THR A 42 -2.57 -7.06 -20.20
CA THR A 42 -2.74 -8.50 -20.40
C THR A 42 -1.33 -9.10 -20.46
N TYR A 43 -0.88 -9.68 -19.34
CA TYR A 43 0.41 -10.33 -19.32
C TYR A 43 0.34 -11.57 -20.23
N PRO A 44 1.36 -11.83 -21.05
CA PRO A 44 1.47 -13.12 -21.70
C PRO A 44 1.36 -14.23 -20.65
N THR A 45 0.67 -15.32 -20.97
CA THR A 45 0.41 -16.44 -20.04
C THR A 45 1.68 -16.97 -19.39
N LEU A 46 2.79 -16.98 -20.12
CA LEU A 46 4.11 -17.37 -19.61
C LEU A 46 4.62 -16.44 -18.51
N VAL A 47 4.47 -15.11 -18.68
CA VAL A 47 4.87 -14.11 -17.68
C VAL A 47 3.98 -14.23 -16.44
N LEU A 48 2.68 -14.48 -16.64
CA LEU A 48 1.76 -14.70 -15.52
C LEU A 48 2.14 -15.95 -14.71
N LEU A 49 2.49 -17.05 -15.39
CA LEU A 49 2.95 -18.28 -14.73
C LEU A 49 4.28 -18.06 -13.99
N GLN A 50 5.21 -17.30 -14.56
CA GLN A 50 6.46 -16.94 -13.92
C GLN A 50 6.22 -16.09 -12.65
N LEU A 51 5.32 -15.11 -12.72
CA LEU A 51 4.91 -14.31 -11.56
C LEU A 51 4.20 -15.16 -10.50
N ALA A 52 3.39 -16.14 -10.92
CA ALA A 52 2.75 -17.09 -10.01
C ALA A 52 3.80 -17.92 -9.27
N PHE A 53 4.81 -18.45 -9.98
CA PHE A 53 5.92 -19.16 -9.37
C PHE A 53 6.71 -18.27 -8.40
N GLN A 54 7.04 -17.05 -8.80
CA GLN A 54 7.74 -16.10 -7.93
C GLN A 54 6.94 -15.74 -6.66
N SER A 55 5.60 -15.68 -6.76
CA SER A 55 4.74 -15.39 -5.62
C SER A 55 4.79 -16.47 -4.53
N LEU A 56 5.16 -17.72 -4.85
CA LEU A 56 5.29 -18.80 -3.86
C LEU A 56 6.25 -18.44 -2.72
N GLY A 57 7.42 -17.90 -3.06
CA GLY A 57 8.45 -17.58 -2.08
C GLY A 57 8.08 -16.40 -1.17
N VAL A 58 7.44 -15.38 -1.73
CA VAL A 58 7.17 -14.12 -1.01
C VAL A 58 5.87 -14.19 -0.23
N VAL A 59 4.85 -14.86 -0.77
CA VAL A 59 3.47 -14.71 -0.28
C VAL A 59 3.01 -15.94 0.51
N PHE A 60 3.50 -17.14 0.16
CA PHE A 60 2.96 -18.40 0.68
C PHE A 60 3.93 -19.15 1.62
N GLY A 61 5.02 -18.51 2.05
CA GLY A 61 5.95 -19.12 3.00
C GLY A 61 5.29 -19.42 4.35
N ASP A 62 4.62 -18.42 4.94
CA ASP A 62 4.03 -18.51 6.28
C ASP A 62 2.91 -19.56 6.38
N LEU A 63 1.96 -19.54 5.44
CA LEU A 63 0.91 -20.56 5.36
C LEU A 63 1.49 -21.98 5.13
N GLY A 64 2.64 -22.07 4.47
CA GLY A 64 3.30 -23.33 4.14
C GLY A 64 4.02 -24.00 5.31
N THR A 65 4.39 -23.26 6.35
CA THR A 65 5.11 -23.79 7.52
C THR A 65 4.18 -24.28 8.62
N SER A 66 2.90 -23.90 8.59
CA SER A 66 1.87 -24.35 9.54
C SER A 66 1.79 -25.86 9.81
N PRO A 67 1.97 -26.77 8.82
CA PRO A 67 1.96 -28.21 9.08
C PRO A 67 3.02 -28.69 10.08
N LEU A 68 4.07 -27.90 10.35
CA LEU A 68 5.10 -28.24 11.33
C LEU A 68 4.57 -28.21 12.77
N TYR A 69 3.52 -27.43 13.06
CA TYR A 69 3.08 -27.18 14.43
C TYR A 69 1.57 -27.34 14.69
N VAL A 70 0.72 -27.45 13.66
CA VAL A 70 -0.74 -27.53 13.84
C VAL A 70 -1.19 -28.73 14.69
N PHE A 71 -0.88 -29.97 14.29
CA PHE A 71 -1.40 -31.15 15.01
C PHE A 71 -0.88 -31.26 16.44
N TYR A 72 0.37 -30.84 16.67
CA TYR A 72 0.95 -30.74 18.01
C TYR A 72 0.10 -29.84 18.94
N ASN A 73 -0.44 -28.75 18.39
CA ASN A 73 -1.27 -27.81 19.15
C ASN A 73 -2.75 -28.21 19.26
N ILE A 74 -3.23 -29.09 18.39
CA ILE A 74 -4.59 -29.64 18.46
C ILE A 74 -4.67 -30.68 19.58
N PHE A 75 -3.71 -31.61 19.63
CA PHE A 75 -3.68 -32.71 20.57
C PHE A 75 -2.37 -32.68 21.40
N PRO A 76 -2.30 -31.87 22.47
CA PRO A 76 -1.12 -31.82 23.34
C PRO A 76 -0.97 -33.06 24.25
N ARG A 77 -1.92 -33.99 24.21
CA ARG A 77 -1.95 -35.26 24.97
C ARG A 77 -2.35 -36.41 24.04
N GLU A 78 -2.22 -37.64 24.52
CA GLU A 78 -2.60 -38.84 23.76
C GLU A 78 -4.05 -38.78 23.26
N ILE A 79 -4.24 -39.34 22.06
CA ILE A 79 -5.54 -39.34 21.38
C ILE A 79 -6.30 -40.60 21.78
N GLU A 80 -7.49 -40.41 22.35
CA GLU A 80 -8.34 -41.51 22.78
C GLU A 80 -9.03 -42.23 21.59
N ASP A 81 -9.39 -41.50 20.53
CA ASP A 81 -10.19 -42.03 19.41
C ASP A 81 -9.81 -41.44 18.04
N THR A 82 -9.66 -42.30 17.03
CA THR A 82 -9.34 -41.96 15.63
C THR A 82 -10.38 -41.03 15.00
N GLU A 83 -11.66 -41.14 15.37
CA GLU A 83 -12.71 -40.22 14.88
C GLU A 83 -12.48 -38.76 15.32
N GLN A 84 -11.73 -38.50 16.42
CA GLN A 84 -11.34 -37.14 16.80
C GLN A 84 -10.36 -36.55 15.78
N VAL A 85 -9.42 -37.35 15.28
CA VAL A 85 -8.45 -36.94 14.26
C VAL A 85 -9.17 -36.62 12.94
N ILE A 86 -10.12 -37.45 12.53
CA ILE A 86 -10.92 -37.24 11.32
C ILE A 86 -11.77 -35.97 11.43
N GLY A 87 -12.38 -35.72 12.60
CA GLY A 87 -13.14 -34.49 12.85
C GLY A 87 -12.28 -33.23 12.85
N ALA A 88 -11.11 -33.27 13.48
CA ALA A 88 -10.14 -32.17 13.46
C ALA A 88 -9.61 -31.90 12.04
N LEU A 89 -9.28 -32.95 11.29
CA LEU A 89 -8.90 -32.84 9.88
C LEU A 89 -10.02 -32.21 9.04
N SER A 90 -11.28 -32.63 9.25
CA SER A 90 -12.43 -32.05 8.55
C SER A 90 -12.51 -30.55 8.79
N LEU A 91 -12.35 -30.10 10.03
CA LEU A 91 -12.28 -28.68 10.37
C LEU A 91 -11.12 -27.96 9.68
N ILE A 92 -9.91 -28.55 9.61
CA ILE A 92 -8.78 -27.96 8.88
C ILE A 92 -9.13 -27.77 7.39
N ILE A 93 -9.68 -28.81 6.73
CA ILE A 93 -10.04 -28.77 5.31
C ILE A 93 -11.06 -27.64 5.04
N TYR A 94 -12.12 -27.56 5.84
CA TYR A 94 -13.15 -26.53 5.66
C TYR A 94 -12.65 -25.13 6.03
N SER A 95 -11.76 -25.00 7.00
CA SER A 95 -11.16 -23.70 7.33
C SER A 95 -10.21 -23.21 6.25
N LEU A 96 -9.37 -24.07 5.68
CA LEU A 96 -8.53 -23.74 4.51
C LEU A 96 -9.38 -23.35 3.29
N THR A 97 -10.52 -24.02 3.10
CA THR A 97 -11.44 -23.76 1.99
C THR A 97 -12.21 -22.45 2.17
N LEU A 98 -12.76 -22.20 3.37
CA LEU A 98 -13.61 -21.03 3.59
C LEU A 98 -12.79 -19.75 3.80
N ILE A 99 -11.66 -19.82 4.50
CA ILE A 99 -10.87 -18.64 4.84
C ILE A 99 -9.82 -18.31 3.76
N PRO A 100 -8.69 -19.04 3.61
CA PRO A 100 -7.73 -18.74 2.54
C PRO A 100 -8.32 -18.76 1.13
N LEU A 101 -8.99 -19.85 0.72
CA LEU A 101 -9.44 -20.02 -0.66
C LEU A 101 -10.60 -19.08 -1.01
N VAL A 102 -11.75 -19.21 -0.33
CA VAL A 102 -12.96 -18.46 -0.68
C VAL A 102 -12.89 -17.00 -0.21
N LYS A 103 -12.72 -16.76 1.09
CA LYS A 103 -12.70 -15.39 1.63
C LYS A 103 -11.53 -14.60 1.08
N TYR A 104 -10.30 -15.08 1.20
CA TYR A 104 -9.14 -14.25 0.84
C TYR A 104 -8.84 -14.26 -0.65
N VAL A 105 -8.52 -15.43 -1.21
CA VAL A 105 -8.00 -15.54 -2.59
C VAL A 105 -9.02 -15.10 -3.65
N PHE A 106 -10.30 -15.42 -3.47
CA PHE A 106 -11.33 -15.04 -4.44
C PHE A 106 -12.01 -13.70 -4.17
N ILE A 107 -12.14 -13.29 -2.90
CA ILE A 107 -12.89 -12.09 -2.52
C ILE A 107 -11.95 -10.97 -2.06
N VAL A 108 -11.28 -11.10 -0.91
CA VAL A 108 -10.51 -10.01 -0.28
C VAL A 108 -9.34 -9.52 -1.14
N LEU A 109 -8.64 -10.38 -1.90
CA LEU A 109 -7.54 -9.93 -2.80
C LEU A 109 -8.03 -8.95 -3.90
N ARG A 110 -9.32 -8.96 -4.23
CA ARG A 110 -9.90 -7.97 -5.16
C ARG A 110 -10.06 -6.59 -4.52
N ALA A 111 -10.07 -6.50 -3.19
CA ALA A 111 -10.16 -5.25 -2.43
C ALA A 111 -8.76 -4.68 -2.21
N ASN A 112 -8.05 -4.40 -3.30
CA ASN A 112 -6.72 -3.82 -3.26
C ASN A 112 -6.71 -2.36 -3.72
N ASP A 113 -5.76 -1.59 -3.20
CA ASP A 113 -5.49 -0.21 -3.61
C ASP A 113 -4.30 -0.21 -4.58
N ASN A 114 -4.60 -0.33 -5.88
CA ASN A 114 -3.61 -0.40 -6.97
C ASN A 114 -2.50 -1.46 -6.72
N GLY A 115 -2.91 -2.67 -6.33
CA GLY A 115 -1.98 -3.78 -6.04
C GLY A 115 -1.45 -3.83 -4.62
N GLN A 116 -1.89 -2.96 -3.70
CA GLN A 116 -1.61 -3.08 -2.25
C GLN A 116 -2.81 -3.69 -1.52
N GLY A 117 -2.57 -4.63 -0.62
CA GLY A 117 -3.58 -5.13 0.32
C GLY A 117 -3.18 -4.86 1.77
N GLY A 118 -3.92 -5.43 2.71
CA GLY A 118 -3.79 -5.19 4.15
C GLY A 118 -4.76 -4.12 4.68
N THR A 119 -4.81 -4.01 6.02
CA THR A 119 -5.75 -3.14 6.75
C THR A 119 -5.67 -1.67 6.35
N PHE A 120 -4.47 -1.13 6.12
CA PHE A 120 -4.28 0.26 5.69
C PHE A 120 -4.66 0.50 4.23
N ALA A 121 -4.49 -0.49 3.34
CA ALA A 121 -4.96 -0.38 1.96
C ALA A 121 -6.50 -0.29 1.92
N LEU A 122 -7.18 -1.09 2.74
CA LEU A 122 -8.63 -1.00 2.95
C LEU A 122 -9.04 0.38 3.49
N TYR A 123 -8.30 0.92 4.46
CA TYR A 123 -8.56 2.27 5.01
C TYR A 123 -8.34 3.38 3.98
N SER A 124 -7.24 3.33 3.22
CA SER A 124 -6.92 4.25 2.12
C SER A 124 -8.06 4.29 1.10
N LEU A 125 -8.55 3.10 0.70
CA LEU A 125 -9.66 2.96 -0.23
C LEU A 125 -10.96 3.59 0.32
N LEU A 126 -11.25 3.41 1.61
CA LEU A 126 -12.39 4.04 2.28
C LEU A 126 -12.24 5.57 2.35
N CYS A 127 -11.06 6.09 2.69
CA CYS A 127 -10.76 7.53 2.72
C CYS A 127 -10.92 8.21 1.35
N ARG A 128 -10.74 7.48 0.25
CA ARG A 128 -10.97 7.99 -1.11
C ARG A 128 -12.45 8.07 -1.48
N HIS A 129 -13.27 7.14 -0.99
CA HIS A 129 -14.68 7.03 -1.36
C HIS A 129 -15.62 7.74 -0.37
N ALA A 130 -15.15 7.99 0.85
CA ALA A 130 -15.83 8.73 1.91
C ALA A 130 -14.84 9.68 2.61
N LYS A 131 -15.30 10.87 3.02
CA LYS A 131 -14.51 11.89 3.74
C LYS A 131 -14.27 11.51 5.20
N ILE A 132 -13.62 10.37 5.41
CA ILE A 132 -13.35 9.77 6.73
C ILE A 132 -11.92 9.99 7.23
N ASN A 133 -11.05 10.59 6.41
CA ASN A 133 -9.72 10.99 6.85
C ASN A 133 -9.84 11.98 8.02
N THR A 134 -9.15 11.70 9.12
CA THR A 134 -9.22 12.49 10.35
C THR A 134 -8.34 13.73 10.28
N ILE A 135 -7.24 13.71 9.51
CA ILE A 135 -6.41 14.89 9.28
C ILE A 135 -7.06 15.77 8.21
N PRO A 136 -7.48 17.01 8.53
CA PRO A 136 -8.21 17.89 7.61
C PRO A 136 -7.25 18.60 6.63
N ASN A 137 -6.39 17.82 5.96
CA ASN A 137 -5.46 18.33 4.96
C ASN A 137 -6.04 18.27 3.54
N GLN A 138 -7.22 17.68 3.32
CA GLN A 138 -7.78 17.44 1.98
C GLN A 138 -8.15 18.77 1.29
N HIS A 139 -7.41 19.13 0.23
CA HIS A 139 -7.70 20.30 -0.61
C HIS A 139 -8.65 19.90 -1.73
N ARG A 140 -9.48 20.82 -2.24
CA ARG A 140 -10.45 20.50 -3.31
C ARG A 140 -9.78 19.89 -4.55
N THR A 141 -8.61 20.41 -4.91
CA THR A 141 -7.77 19.94 -6.04
C THR A 141 -7.18 18.54 -5.85
N ASP A 142 -7.24 17.97 -4.64
CA ASP A 142 -6.86 16.57 -4.41
C ASP A 142 -7.97 15.61 -4.81
N GLU A 143 -9.24 16.05 -4.81
CA GLU A 143 -10.36 15.27 -5.31
C GLU A 143 -10.39 15.22 -6.85
N ASP A 144 -9.60 16.07 -7.51
CA ASP A 144 -9.48 16.15 -8.98
C ASP A 144 -8.30 15.33 -9.55
N LEU A 145 -7.48 14.69 -8.68
CA LEU A 145 -6.40 13.80 -9.11
C LEU A 145 -6.95 12.65 -9.95
N THR A 146 -6.30 12.30 -11.06
CA THR A 146 -6.74 11.15 -11.89
C THR A 146 -6.70 9.84 -11.11
N THR A 147 -5.79 9.73 -10.13
CA THR A 147 -5.73 8.60 -9.21
C THR A 147 -6.92 8.58 -8.24
N TYR A 148 -7.60 9.70 -7.93
CA TYR A 148 -8.84 9.69 -7.15
C TYR A 148 -10.03 9.33 -8.06
N SER A 149 -10.54 8.10 -7.95
CA SER A 149 -11.71 7.71 -8.76
C SER A 149 -12.94 8.50 -8.31
N ARG A 150 -13.37 9.50 -9.11
CA ARG A 150 -14.67 10.15 -8.95
C ARG A 150 -15.74 9.20 -9.47
N HIS A 151 -16.45 8.58 -8.55
CA HIS A 151 -17.69 7.90 -8.89
C HIS A 151 -18.86 8.71 -8.33
N ILE A 152 -19.63 9.31 -9.25
CA ILE A 152 -20.89 9.97 -8.94
C ILE A 152 -21.81 8.89 -8.36
N TYR A 153 -22.33 9.14 -7.16
CA TYR A 153 -23.29 8.27 -6.50
C TYR A 153 -24.69 8.73 -6.91
N ASP A 154 -25.53 7.79 -7.33
CA ASP A 154 -26.97 8.06 -7.40
C ASP A 154 -27.45 8.40 -5.98
N GLU A 155 -28.11 9.55 -5.81
CA GLU A 155 -28.47 10.12 -4.51
C GLU A 155 -29.34 9.19 -3.65
N LYS A 156 -30.07 8.27 -4.29
CA LYS A 156 -30.95 7.30 -3.62
C LYS A 156 -30.27 5.97 -3.28
N SER A 157 -29.04 5.74 -3.73
CA SER A 157 -28.32 4.48 -3.53
C SER A 157 -27.99 4.22 -2.04
N LEU A 158 -28.00 2.96 -1.66
CA LEU A 158 -27.57 2.50 -0.32
C LEU A 158 -26.11 2.93 -0.03
N ALA A 159 -25.27 2.99 -1.06
CA ALA A 159 -23.90 3.50 -0.94
C ALA A 159 -23.88 4.99 -0.53
N ALA A 160 -24.76 5.83 -1.09
CA ALA A 160 -24.86 7.24 -0.73
C ALA A 160 -25.36 7.44 0.71
N LYS A 161 -26.32 6.60 1.16
CA LYS A 161 -26.80 6.60 2.55
C LYS A 161 -25.69 6.23 3.53
N ILE A 162 -24.92 5.17 3.25
CA ILE A 162 -23.80 4.74 4.10
C ILE A 162 -22.70 5.80 4.10
N LYS A 163 -22.37 6.39 2.94
CA LYS A 163 -21.40 7.47 2.85
C LYS A 163 -21.79 8.64 3.77
N ARG A 164 -23.03 9.13 3.68
CA ARG A 164 -23.55 10.20 4.56
C ARG A 164 -23.54 9.79 6.03
N TRP A 165 -23.89 8.54 6.32
CA TRP A 165 -23.83 8.00 7.68
C TRP A 165 -22.40 7.98 8.22
N LEU A 166 -21.41 7.57 7.43
CA LEU A 166 -20.01 7.53 7.82
C LEU A 166 -19.41 8.93 8.00
N GLU A 167 -19.76 9.85 7.10
CA GLU A 167 -19.25 11.23 7.09
C GLU A 167 -19.89 12.11 8.17
N GLY A 168 -21.12 11.80 8.58
CA GLY A 168 -21.94 12.68 9.41
C GLY A 168 -21.50 12.81 10.88
N HIS A 169 -20.75 11.86 11.44
CA HIS A 169 -20.32 11.91 12.85
C HIS A 169 -18.83 11.63 12.99
N GLN A 170 -18.10 12.54 13.68
CA GLN A 170 -16.67 12.40 13.94
C GLN A 170 -16.33 11.12 14.73
N PHE A 171 -17.22 10.70 15.64
CA PHE A 171 -17.07 9.45 16.37
C PHE A 171 -16.90 8.23 15.45
N ARG A 172 -17.64 8.17 14.33
CA ARG A 172 -17.59 7.04 13.39
C ARG A 172 -16.27 7.00 12.62
N LYS A 173 -15.77 8.17 12.21
CA LYS A 173 -14.45 8.31 11.57
C LYS A 173 -13.35 7.84 12.51
N ASN A 174 -13.38 8.29 13.76
CA ASN A 174 -12.44 7.88 14.79
C ASN A 174 -12.56 6.38 15.11
N ALA A 175 -13.78 5.83 15.15
CA ALA A 175 -13.99 4.40 15.39
C ALA A 175 -13.38 3.52 14.28
N ILE A 176 -13.54 3.91 13.01
CA ILE A 176 -12.88 3.21 11.88
C ILE A 176 -11.37 3.35 12.00
N LEU A 177 -10.85 4.54 12.28
CA LEU A 177 -9.41 4.74 12.44
C LEU A 177 -8.86 3.85 13.57
N ILE A 178 -9.50 3.83 14.74
CA ILE A 178 -9.10 2.97 15.87
C ILE A 178 -9.15 1.49 15.47
N LEU A 179 -10.18 1.05 14.75
CA LEU A 179 -10.30 -0.31 14.24
C LEU A 179 -9.13 -0.67 13.30
N VAL A 180 -8.76 0.23 12.40
CA VAL A 180 -7.64 0.06 11.47
C VAL A 180 -6.31 0.04 12.22
N LEU A 181 -6.09 0.99 13.15
CA LEU A 181 -4.88 1.03 13.97
C LEU A 181 -4.74 -0.23 14.81
N PHE A 182 -5.84 -0.73 15.39
CA PHE A 182 -5.84 -1.99 16.15
C PHE A 182 -5.47 -3.18 15.26
N GLY A 183 -6.10 -3.36 14.11
CA GLY A 183 -5.75 -4.45 13.18
C GLY A 183 -4.30 -4.36 12.69
N THR A 184 -3.81 -3.14 12.46
CA THR A 184 -2.42 -2.88 12.10
C THR A 184 -1.46 -3.30 13.22
N CYS A 185 -1.73 -2.93 14.46
CA CYS A 185 -0.90 -3.29 15.60
C CYS A 185 -0.88 -4.82 15.83
N MET A 186 -2.01 -5.49 15.62
CA MET A 186 -2.08 -6.95 15.68
C MET A 186 -1.28 -7.60 14.54
N ALA A 187 -1.28 -7.03 13.33
CA ALA A 187 -0.45 -7.49 12.22
C ALA A 187 1.05 -7.25 12.45
N VAL A 188 1.44 -6.17 13.13
CA VAL A 188 2.84 -6.00 13.60
C VAL A 188 3.20 -7.08 14.63
N GLY A 189 2.27 -7.44 15.52
CA GLY A 189 2.43 -8.57 16.44
C GLY A 189 2.63 -9.90 15.71
N ASP A 190 1.92 -10.12 14.61
CA ASP A 190 2.11 -11.27 13.71
C ASP A 190 3.54 -11.32 13.13
N GLY A 191 4.09 -10.16 12.75
CA GLY A 191 5.48 -9.97 12.33
C GLY A 191 6.54 -10.33 13.38
N ILE A 192 6.20 -10.25 14.67
CA ILE A 192 7.05 -10.68 15.79
C ILE A 192 6.92 -12.19 16.03
N LEU A 193 5.70 -12.71 15.96
CA LEU A 193 5.41 -14.10 16.34
C LEU A 193 5.75 -15.11 15.24
N THR A 194 5.61 -14.74 13.97
CA THR A 194 5.87 -15.64 12.83
C THR A 194 7.31 -16.15 12.80
N PRO A 195 8.36 -15.31 12.92
CA PRO A 195 9.73 -15.80 12.94
C PRO A 195 10.01 -16.70 14.14
N ALA A 196 9.47 -16.35 15.31
CA ALA A 196 9.64 -17.12 16.53
C ALA A 196 9.04 -18.52 16.40
N ILE A 197 7.77 -18.64 15.98
CA ILE A 197 7.11 -19.95 15.88
C ILE A 197 7.62 -20.79 14.71
N SER A 198 7.86 -20.19 13.54
CA SER A 198 8.27 -20.93 12.34
C SER A 198 9.69 -21.50 12.51
N VAL A 199 10.64 -20.70 12.99
CA VAL A 199 12.02 -21.16 13.20
C VAL A 199 12.10 -22.17 14.35
N LEU A 200 11.38 -21.93 15.46
CA LEU A 200 11.36 -22.87 16.58
C LEU A 200 10.73 -24.22 16.20
N SER A 201 9.66 -24.20 15.39
CA SER A 201 9.00 -25.44 14.94
C SER A 201 9.87 -26.20 13.91
N ALA A 202 10.58 -25.49 13.03
CA ALA A 202 11.50 -26.11 12.10
C ALA A 202 12.68 -26.77 12.82
N THR A 203 13.33 -26.06 13.75
CA THR A 203 14.46 -26.57 14.52
C THR A 203 14.08 -27.70 15.50
N GLY A 204 12.81 -27.81 15.89
CA GLY A 204 12.28 -28.90 16.71
C GLY A 204 12.57 -30.31 16.16
N GLY A 205 12.80 -30.44 14.84
CA GLY A 205 13.19 -31.71 14.23
C GLY A 205 14.49 -32.32 14.77
N ILE A 206 15.37 -31.51 15.37
CA ILE A 206 16.62 -31.97 15.99
C ILE A 206 16.36 -32.94 17.16
N GLN A 207 15.28 -32.73 17.91
CA GLN A 207 14.94 -33.56 19.08
C GLN A 207 14.46 -34.96 18.70
N VAL A 208 14.05 -35.15 17.45
CA VAL A 208 13.54 -36.43 16.95
C VAL A 208 14.68 -37.42 16.72
N GLU A 209 15.84 -36.93 16.28
CA GLU A 209 17.04 -37.75 16.09
C GLU A 209 17.78 -38.01 17.41
N GLU A 210 17.86 -37.00 18.28
CA GLU A 210 18.55 -37.10 19.57
C GLU A 210 17.61 -36.76 20.74
N PRO A 211 16.81 -37.73 21.24
CA PRO A 211 15.82 -37.52 22.31
C PRO A 211 16.44 -37.06 23.64
N LYS A 212 17.76 -37.21 23.80
CA LYS A 212 18.51 -36.76 24.98
C LYS A 212 18.82 -35.26 24.97
N MET A 213 18.63 -34.56 23.85
CA MET A 213 18.88 -33.12 23.77
C MET A 213 17.81 -32.33 24.50
N ARG A 214 18.25 -31.46 25.41
CA ARG A 214 17.38 -30.57 26.20
C ARG A 214 16.70 -29.54 25.31
N ASN A 215 15.44 -29.19 25.59
CA ASN A 215 14.69 -28.13 24.88
C ASN A 215 15.48 -26.82 24.72
N ASP A 216 16.34 -26.49 25.70
CA ASP A 216 17.18 -25.30 25.65
C ASP A 216 18.11 -25.25 24.43
N VAL A 217 18.58 -26.40 23.92
CA VAL A 217 19.47 -26.45 22.74
C VAL A 217 18.71 -26.00 21.49
N VAL A 218 17.46 -26.45 21.32
CA VAL A 218 16.60 -26.06 20.18
C VAL A 218 16.31 -24.57 20.20
N VAL A 219 16.06 -24.01 21.39
CA VAL A 219 15.85 -22.57 21.59
C VAL A 219 17.13 -21.79 21.21
N ILE A 220 18.30 -22.24 21.65
CA ILE A 220 19.59 -21.59 21.30
C ILE A 220 19.81 -21.62 19.78
N VAL A 221 19.62 -22.77 19.13
CA VAL A 221 19.76 -22.88 17.67
C VAL A 221 18.78 -21.96 16.95
N SER A 222 17.53 -21.88 17.42
CA SER A 222 16.53 -20.96 16.87
C SER A 222 16.96 -19.50 16.99
N VAL A 223 17.49 -19.10 18.16
CA VAL A 223 17.99 -17.73 18.38
C VAL A 223 19.16 -17.40 17.46
N VAL A 224 20.09 -18.33 17.24
CA VAL A 224 21.20 -18.15 16.28
C VAL A 224 20.67 -17.93 14.85
N ILE A 225 19.69 -18.73 14.42
CA ILE A 225 19.06 -18.58 13.11
C ILE A 225 18.34 -17.22 13.00
N LEU A 226 17.62 -16.80 14.04
CA LEU A 226 16.96 -15.50 14.07
C LEU A 226 17.96 -14.34 13.99
N ILE A 227 19.06 -14.39 14.75
CA ILE A 227 20.11 -13.37 14.67
C ILE A 227 20.69 -13.32 13.26
N GLY A 228 20.98 -14.47 12.64
CA GLY A 228 21.45 -14.55 11.25
C GLY A 228 20.45 -13.94 10.27
N LEU A 229 19.17 -14.30 10.38
CA LEU A 229 18.09 -13.78 9.54
C LEU A 229 17.97 -12.25 9.64
N PHE A 230 17.87 -11.72 10.86
CA PHE A 230 17.70 -10.27 11.09
C PHE A 230 18.96 -9.47 10.75
N SER A 231 20.15 -10.06 10.92
CA SER A 231 21.40 -9.46 10.50
C SER A 231 21.49 -9.38 8.98
N MET A 232 20.95 -10.35 8.23
CA MET A 232 20.99 -10.37 6.77
C MET A 232 20.04 -9.37 6.09
N GLN A 233 19.05 -8.81 6.81
CA GLN A 233 18.01 -7.96 6.20
C GLN A 233 18.57 -6.69 5.51
N HIS A 234 19.71 -6.16 5.95
CA HIS A 234 20.30 -4.95 5.37
C HIS A 234 20.84 -5.15 3.95
N PHE A 235 21.16 -6.38 3.54
CA PHE A 235 21.60 -6.69 2.17
C PHE A 235 20.48 -6.56 1.14
N GLY A 236 19.24 -6.38 1.60
CA GLY A 236 18.06 -6.19 0.77
C GLY A 236 17.52 -7.48 0.18
N THR A 237 16.20 -7.50 -0.02
CA THR A 237 15.49 -8.62 -0.64
C THR A 237 15.80 -8.77 -2.12
N ASP A 238 16.34 -7.75 -2.80
CA ASP A 238 16.59 -7.79 -4.25
C ASP A 238 17.54 -8.93 -4.65
N LYS A 239 18.61 -9.12 -3.87
CA LYS A 239 19.65 -10.10 -4.19
C LYS A 239 19.27 -11.54 -3.82
N VAL A 240 18.34 -11.71 -2.87
CA VAL A 240 18.01 -13.03 -2.29
C VAL A 240 16.61 -13.52 -2.69
N SER A 241 15.72 -12.62 -3.12
CA SER A 241 14.32 -12.93 -3.46
C SER A 241 14.15 -13.96 -4.58
N TRP A 242 15.10 -14.03 -5.53
CA TRP A 242 15.06 -15.05 -6.58
C TRP A 242 15.18 -16.48 -6.03
N LEU A 243 15.87 -16.67 -4.88
CA LEU A 243 16.04 -17.97 -4.25
C LEU A 243 14.82 -18.39 -3.40
N PHE A 244 13.96 -17.44 -2.99
CA PHE A 244 12.82 -17.71 -2.14
C PHE A 244 11.79 -18.62 -2.80
N ALA A 245 11.45 -18.35 -4.07
CA ALA A 245 10.45 -19.13 -4.80
C ALA A 245 10.87 -20.60 -5.00
N PRO A 246 12.11 -20.92 -5.46
CA PRO A 246 12.58 -22.30 -5.53
C PRO A 246 12.54 -23.04 -4.19
N ILE A 247 13.00 -22.42 -3.09
CA ILE A 247 13.00 -23.06 -1.76
C ILE A 247 11.58 -23.45 -1.34
N VAL A 248 10.65 -22.51 -1.43
CA VAL A 248 9.25 -22.73 -1.01
C VAL A 248 8.54 -23.69 -1.96
N PHE A 249 8.83 -23.67 -3.25
CA PHE A 249 8.30 -24.64 -4.20
C PHE A 249 8.77 -26.07 -3.88
N VAL A 250 10.07 -26.26 -3.63
CA VAL A 250 10.62 -27.57 -3.22
C VAL A 250 9.96 -28.04 -1.92
N TRP A 251 9.76 -27.14 -0.95
CA TRP A 251 9.04 -27.43 0.28
C TRP A 251 7.60 -27.91 0.03
N TYR A 252 6.83 -27.20 -0.81
CA TYR A 252 5.45 -27.57 -1.13
C TYR A 252 5.35 -28.92 -1.84
N ILE A 253 6.24 -29.19 -2.78
CA ILE A 253 6.29 -30.49 -3.47
C ILE A 253 6.67 -31.60 -2.51
N LEU A 254 7.65 -31.36 -1.61
CA LEU A 254 8.06 -32.31 -0.59
C LEU A 254 6.88 -32.70 0.32
N ILE A 255 6.18 -31.72 0.92
CA ILE A 255 5.03 -32.02 1.79
C ILE A 255 3.85 -32.62 1.01
N GLY A 256 3.64 -32.23 -0.25
CA GLY A 256 2.59 -32.82 -1.08
C GLY A 256 2.82 -34.30 -1.35
N ILE A 257 4.06 -34.68 -1.71
CA ILE A 257 4.45 -36.08 -1.95
C ILE A 257 4.38 -36.88 -0.65
N LEU A 258 4.94 -36.35 0.44
CA LEU A 258 4.90 -37.02 1.76
C LEU A 258 3.47 -37.24 2.23
N GLY A 259 2.59 -36.24 2.07
CA GLY A 259 1.17 -36.36 2.35
C GLY A 259 0.52 -37.51 1.57
N ALA A 260 0.71 -37.56 0.25
CA ALA A 260 0.16 -38.61 -0.62
C ALA A 260 0.66 -40.02 -0.26
N VAL A 261 1.95 -40.16 0.05
CA VAL A 261 2.55 -41.43 0.49
C VAL A 261 1.96 -41.86 1.83
N ASN A 262 1.80 -40.95 2.78
CA ASN A 262 1.29 -41.27 4.12
C ASN A 262 -0.19 -41.67 4.09
N ILE A 263 -1.01 -41.06 3.24
CA ILE A 263 -2.41 -41.48 3.02
C ILE A 263 -2.48 -42.93 2.54
N SER A 264 -1.59 -43.30 1.63
CA SER A 264 -1.57 -44.64 1.04
C SER A 264 -1.01 -45.70 2.00
N LYS A 265 -0.03 -45.33 2.83
CA LYS A 265 0.71 -46.25 3.71
C LYS A 265 0.01 -46.52 5.04
N TYR A 266 -0.57 -45.49 5.66
CA TYR A 266 -1.14 -45.60 7.01
C TYR A 266 -2.63 -45.92 6.93
N ASP A 267 -3.49 -44.91 6.94
CA ASP A 267 -4.94 -45.11 6.98
C ASP A 267 -5.68 -44.27 5.93
N GLN A 268 -6.37 -44.93 5.00
CA GLN A 268 -7.21 -44.30 3.98
C GLN A 268 -8.56 -43.81 4.53
N SER A 269 -8.97 -44.27 5.73
CA SER A 269 -10.24 -43.90 6.35
C SER A 269 -10.31 -42.40 6.67
N VAL A 270 -9.16 -41.72 6.80
CA VAL A 270 -9.09 -40.28 7.04
C VAL A 270 -9.67 -39.45 5.89
N LEU A 271 -9.78 -40.00 4.68
CA LEU A 271 -10.44 -39.34 3.54
C LEU A 271 -11.93 -39.06 3.80
N LYS A 272 -12.53 -39.73 4.79
CA LYS A 272 -13.89 -39.40 5.25
C LYS A 272 -14.01 -37.98 5.78
N ALA A 273 -12.90 -37.34 6.19
CA ALA A 273 -12.85 -35.96 6.67
C ALA A 273 -13.33 -34.92 5.65
N PHE A 274 -13.31 -35.23 4.34
CA PHE A 274 -13.88 -34.35 3.32
C PHE A 274 -15.41 -34.19 3.46
N ASN A 275 -16.09 -35.13 4.12
CA ASN A 275 -17.52 -35.00 4.40
C ASN A 275 -17.74 -34.06 5.62
N PRO A 276 -18.51 -32.97 5.48
CA PRO A 276 -18.70 -32.00 6.56
C PRO A 276 -19.46 -32.55 7.77
N ILE A 277 -20.09 -33.73 7.67
CA ILE A 277 -20.71 -34.41 8.80
C ILE A 277 -19.74 -34.66 9.96
N TYR A 278 -18.45 -34.82 9.66
CA TYR A 278 -17.41 -35.03 10.66
C TYR A 278 -17.14 -33.79 11.51
N VAL A 279 -17.34 -32.58 10.96
CA VAL A 279 -17.32 -31.34 11.74
C VAL A 279 -18.42 -31.35 12.79
N TYR A 280 -19.66 -31.71 12.40
CA TYR A 280 -20.78 -31.79 13.33
C TYR A 280 -20.54 -32.85 14.42
N ARG A 281 -20.04 -34.04 14.05
CA ARG A 281 -19.69 -35.10 15.01
C ARG A 281 -18.59 -34.67 15.97
N TYR A 282 -17.62 -33.91 15.50
CA TYR A 282 -16.53 -33.38 16.33
C TYR A 282 -17.05 -32.48 17.45
N PHE A 283 -17.99 -31.58 17.14
CA PHE A 283 -18.61 -30.70 18.13
C PHE A 283 -19.60 -31.42 19.05
N LYS A 284 -20.29 -32.46 18.57
CA LYS A 284 -21.21 -33.26 19.40
C LYS A 284 -20.52 -33.93 20.59
N ARG A 285 -19.21 -34.18 20.50
CA ARG A 285 -18.42 -34.91 21.50
C ARG A 285 -18.03 -34.10 22.75
N GLY A 286 -18.27 -32.78 22.79
CA GLY A 286 -18.21 -31.99 24.04
C GLY A 286 -17.14 -30.88 24.10
N LYS A 287 -16.81 -30.45 25.33
CA LYS A 287 -16.05 -29.21 25.62
C LYS A 287 -14.57 -29.26 25.24
N THR A 288 -13.94 -30.44 25.24
CA THR A 288 -12.52 -30.61 24.83
C THR A 288 -12.32 -30.28 23.35
N SER A 289 -13.29 -30.60 22.49
CA SER A 289 -13.31 -30.22 21.08
C SER A 289 -13.25 -28.70 20.89
N TRP A 290 -13.87 -27.91 21.78
CA TRP A 290 -13.85 -26.45 21.68
C TRP A 290 -12.48 -25.83 21.96
N ALA A 291 -11.71 -26.40 22.90
CA ALA A 291 -10.36 -25.92 23.20
C ALA A 291 -9.35 -26.24 22.08
N SER A 292 -9.56 -27.35 21.36
CA SER A 292 -8.73 -27.76 20.23
C SER A 292 -8.81 -26.81 19.03
N LEU A 293 -9.89 -26.02 18.91
CA LEU A 293 -10.08 -25.06 17.82
C LEU A 293 -8.95 -24.04 17.73
N GLY A 294 -8.35 -23.65 18.86
CA GLY A 294 -7.18 -22.76 18.85
C GLY A 294 -5.97 -23.36 18.13
N GLY A 295 -5.79 -24.69 18.19
CA GLY A 295 -4.75 -25.39 17.42
C GLY A 295 -5.13 -25.56 15.95
N ILE A 296 -6.40 -25.81 15.65
CA ILE A 296 -6.91 -25.89 14.27
C ILE A 296 -6.76 -24.54 13.55
N MET A 297 -6.98 -23.43 14.25
CA MET A 297 -6.82 -22.07 13.74
C MET A 297 -5.42 -21.81 13.15
N LEU A 298 -4.40 -22.48 13.68
CA LEU A 298 -3.02 -22.36 13.21
C LEU A 298 -2.82 -22.90 11.78
N SER A 299 -3.80 -23.60 11.21
CA SER A 299 -3.73 -24.05 9.81
C SER A 299 -4.01 -22.95 8.79
N ILE A 300 -4.65 -21.85 9.21
CA ILE A 300 -4.98 -20.72 8.33
C ILE A 300 -4.12 -19.48 8.60
N THR A 301 -3.13 -19.60 9.47
CA THR A 301 -2.16 -18.53 9.74
C THR A 301 -1.30 -18.26 8.51
N GLY A 302 -0.95 -16.99 8.25
CA GLY A 302 -0.33 -16.57 6.99
C GLY A 302 -1.31 -16.18 5.87
N THR A 303 -2.63 -16.39 6.05
CA THR A 303 -3.63 -15.89 5.10
C THR A 303 -3.72 -14.36 5.10
N GLU A 304 -3.50 -13.72 6.24
CA GLU A 304 -3.46 -12.25 6.30
C GLU A 304 -2.17 -11.71 5.66
N ALA A 305 -1.04 -12.41 5.85
CA ALA A 305 0.21 -12.08 5.19
C ALA A 305 0.07 -12.08 3.66
N LEU A 306 -0.64 -13.08 3.12
CA LEU A 306 -1.04 -13.14 1.71
C LEU A 306 -1.75 -11.85 1.25
N PHE A 307 -2.63 -11.29 2.09
CA PHE A 307 -3.35 -10.07 1.74
C PHE A 307 -2.46 -8.82 1.84
N ALA A 308 -1.66 -8.70 2.89
CA ALA A 308 -0.77 -7.54 3.09
C ALA A 308 0.37 -7.48 2.05
N ASP A 309 0.91 -8.62 1.63
CA ASP A 309 2.02 -8.72 0.67
C ASP A 309 1.61 -8.77 -0.81
N LEU A 310 0.37 -8.40 -1.13
CA LEU A 310 -0.14 -8.30 -2.52
C LEU A 310 0.74 -7.38 -3.42
N SER A 311 1.51 -6.50 -2.80
CA SER A 311 2.35 -5.44 -3.37
C SER A 311 3.17 -5.75 -4.61
N TYR A 312 3.53 -7.01 -4.84
CA TYR A 312 4.52 -7.41 -5.84
C TYR A 312 3.95 -8.17 -7.03
N PHE A 313 2.76 -8.75 -6.89
CA PHE A 313 2.22 -9.71 -7.86
C PHE A 313 0.78 -9.39 -8.23
N PRO A 314 0.38 -9.58 -9.50
CA PRO A 314 -1.01 -9.43 -9.89
C PRO A 314 -1.88 -10.47 -9.18
N VAL A 315 -3.11 -10.11 -8.83
CA VAL A 315 -4.07 -10.99 -8.13
C VAL A 315 -4.22 -12.35 -8.82
N GLN A 316 -4.25 -12.38 -10.16
CA GLN A 316 -4.36 -13.60 -10.94
C GLN A 316 -3.18 -14.56 -10.73
N ALA A 317 -1.95 -14.06 -10.59
CA ALA A 317 -0.77 -14.90 -10.34
C ALA A 317 -0.88 -15.59 -8.98
N ILE A 318 -1.30 -14.83 -7.96
CA ILE A 318 -1.52 -15.33 -6.60
C ILE A 318 -2.64 -16.37 -6.58
N GLN A 319 -3.73 -16.14 -7.32
CA GLN A 319 -4.84 -17.10 -7.46
C GLN A 319 -4.38 -18.42 -8.08
N ILE A 320 -3.58 -18.37 -9.15
CA ILE A 320 -3.04 -19.57 -9.81
C ILE A 320 -2.09 -20.32 -8.87
N ALA A 321 -1.12 -19.62 -8.27
CA ALA A 321 -0.16 -20.23 -7.35
C ALA A 321 -0.85 -20.92 -6.16
N PHE A 322 -1.86 -20.25 -5.58
CA PHE A 322 -2.61 -20.80 -4.46
C PHE A 322 -3.42 -22.03 -4.85
N THR A 323 -4.23 -21.93 -5.90
CA THR A 323 -5.18 -22.98 -6.28
C THR A 323 -4.51 -24.23 -6.86
N VAL A 324 -3.40 -24.06 -7.60
CA VAL A 324 -2.73 -25.16 -8.30
C VAL A 324 -1.65 -25.83 -7.45
N VAL A 325 -0.95 -25.08 -6.59
CA VAL A 325 0.20 -25.61 -5.83
C VAL A 325 -0.09 -25.64 -4.34
N VAL A 326 -0.34 -24.49 -3.72
CA VAL A 326 -0.38 -24.34 -2.26
C VAL A 326 -1.53 -25.14 -1.65
N PHE A 327 -2.75 -24.90 -2.12
CA PHE A 327 -3.97 -25.53 -1.61
C PHE A 327 -3.94 -27.07 -1.69
N PRO A 328 -3.66 -27.71 -2.85
CA PRO A 328 -3.61 -29.17 -2.91
C PRO A 328 -2.46 -29.76 -2.08
N CYS A 329 -1.28 -29.14 -2.05
CA CYS A 329 -0.17 -29.63 -1.23
C CYS A 329 -0.49 -29.58 0.28
N LEU A 330 -1.13 -28.51 0.76
CA LEU A 330 -1.55 -28.41 2.16
C LEU A 330 -2.62 -29.43 2.51
N LEU A 331 -3.63 -29.62 1.65
CA LEU A 331 -4.67 -30.64 1.88
C LEU A 331 -4.07 -32.05 1.95
N LEU A 332 -3.17 -32.39 1.01
CA LEU A 332 -2.47 -33.68 1.02
C LEU A 332 -1.63 -33.85 2.29
N GLN A 333 -0.88 -32.81 2.69
CA GLN A 333 -0.03 -32.87 3.86
C GLN A 333 -0.83 -33.07 5.16
N TYR A 334 -1.89 -32.29 5.38
CA TYR A 334 -2.72 -32.44 6.59
C TYR A 334 -3.43 -33.79 6.62
N THR A 335 -3.91 -34.27 5.47
CA THR A 335 -4.55 -35.59 5.37
C THR A 335 -3.55 -36.72 5.63
N GLY A 336 -2.32 -36.62 5.11
CA GLY A 336 -1.26 -37.60 5.36
C GLY A 336 -0.77 -37.62 6.81
N GLN A 337 -0.63 -36.44 7.45
CA GLN A 337 -0.33 -36.36 8.88
C GLN A 337 -1.43 -36.98 9.73
N ALA A 338 -2.70 -36.72 9.41
CA ALA A 338 -3.82 -37.34 10.08
C ALA A 338 -3.82 -38.86 9.91
N ALA A 339 -3.47 -39.38 8.72
CA ALA A 339 -3.34 -40.82 8.46
C ALA A 339 -2.28 -41.46 9.35
N TYR A 340 -1.13 -40.80 9.51
CA TYR A 340 -0.06 -41.25 10.41
C TYR A 340 -0.52 -41.29 11.88
N ILE A 341 -1.13 -40.19 12.35
CA ILE A 341 -1.57 -40.02 13.74
C ILE A 341 -2.71 -40.99 14.09
N ALA A 342 -3.58 -41.32 13.13
CA ALA A 342 -4.67 -42.28 13.32
C ALA A 342 -4.19 -43.67 13.79
N GLN A 343 -2.99 -44.08 13.36
CA GLN A 343 -2.35 -45.33 13.76
C GLN A 343 -1.36 -45.16 14.92
N ASN A 344 -0.62 -44.06 14.98
CA ASN A 344 0.43 -43.81 15.98
C ASN A 344 -0.01 -42.77 17.03
N ARG A 345 -0.93 -43.17 17.91
CA ARG A 345 -1.64 -42.27 18.85
C ARG A 345 -0.77 -41.63 19.94
N SER A 346 0.39 -42.20 20.24
CA SER A 346 1.33 -41.72 21.28
C SER A 346 2.37 -40.73 20.74
N SER A 347 2.54 -40.60 19.42
CA SER A 347 3.59 -39.79 18.78
C SER A 347 3.07 -38.52 18.13
N VAL A 348 2.18 -37.78 18.81
CA VAL A 348 1.67 -36.50 18.30
C VAL A 348 2.72 -35.39 18.36
N VAL A 349 3.57 -35.44 19.40
CA VAL A 349 4.71 -34.53 19.56
C VAL A 349 5.70 -34.80 18.43
N HIS A 350 5.93 -33.80 17.56
CA HIS A 350 6.73 -33.93 16.33
C HIS A 350 6.16 -34.88 15.26
N ALA A 351 4.83 -35.03 15.18
CA ALA A 351 4.15 -35.90 14.21
C ALA A 351 4.62 -35.69 12.76
N PHE A 352 4.94 -34.45 12.36
CA PHE A 352 5.51 -34.17 11.03
C PHE A 352 6.78 -35.00 10.80
N TYR A 353 7.78 -34.88 11.68
CA TYR A 353 9.09 -35.51 11.54
C TYR A 353 9.05 -37.03 11.75
N TYR A 354 8.17 -37.52 12.63
CA TYR A 354 7.95 -38.96 12.81
C TYR A 354 7.24 -39.61 11.62
N SER A 355 6.42 -38.86 10.88
CA SER A 355 5.77 -39.37 9.67
C SER A 355 6.72 -39.50 8.46
N LEU A 356 7.97 -39.04 8.58
CA LEU A 356 8.98 -39.10 7.52
C LEU A 356 9.71 -40.45 7.52
N PRO A 357 10.01 -41.02 6.33
CA PRO A 357 10.98 -42.10 6.21
C PRO A 357 12.37 -41.68 6.70
N ASP A 358 13.11 -42.59 7.34
CA ASP A 358 14.43 -42.30 7.92
C ASP A 358 15.40 -41.62 6.94
N SER A 359 15.45 -42.09 5.68
CA SER A 359 16.35 -41.55 4.66
C SER A 359 16.03 -40.11 4.23
N VAL A 360 14.81 -39.62 4.44
CA VAL A 360 14.34 -38.30 3.95
C VAL A 360 14.24 -37.29 5.10
N ARG A 361 14.44 -37.70 6.35
CA ARG A 361 14.29 -36.84 7.54
C ARG A 361 15.26 -35.66 7.55
N TRP A 362 16.56 -35.91 7.37
CA TRP A 362 17.60 -34.87 7.31
C TRP A 362 17.41 -33.89 6.15
N PRO A 363 17.20 -34.34 4.90
CA PRO A 363 16.86 -33.44 3.80
C PRO A 363 15.62 -32.59 4.08
N SER A 364 14.56 -33.19 4.62
CA SER A 364 13.32 -32.47 4.96
C SER A 364 13.54 -31.41 6.03
N PHE A 365 14.39 -31.69 7.04
CA PHE A 365 14.75 -30.74 8.08
C PHE A 365 15.45 -29.49 7.52
N ILE A 366 16.39 -29.67 6.58
CA ILE A 366 17.10 -28.54 5.95
C ILE A 366 16.12 -27.70 5.13
N VAL A 367 15.27 -28.34 4.33
CA VAL A 367 14.26 -27.65 3.50
C VAL A 367 13.22 -26.95 4.38
N ALA A 368 12.74 -27.58 5.46
CA ALA A 368 11.81 -26.99 6.42
C ALA A 368 12.40 -25.74 7.08
N THR A 369 13.66 -25.81 7.50
CA THR A 369 14.37 -24.66 8.10
C THR A 369 14.55 -23.53 7.08
N ALA A 370 14.92 -23.85 5.84
CA ALA A 370 15.02 -22.85 4.78
C ALA A 370 13.65 -22.21 4.47
N ALA A 371 12.57 -23.00 4.40
CA ALA A 371 11.21 -22.50 4.22
C ALA A 371 10.76 -21.60 5.38
N ALA A 372 11.08 -21.96 6.62
CA ALA A 372 10.79 -21.14 7.81
C ALA A 372 11.53 -19.80 7.79
N VAL A 373 12.79 -19.78 7.36
CA VAL A 373 13.58 -18.54 7.18
C VAL A 373 12.95 -17.64 6.11
N VAL A 374 12.52 -18.22 4.98
CA VAL A 374 11.85 -17.48 3.90
C VAL A 374 10.49 -16.93 4.36
N ALA A 375 9.68 -17.75 5.04
CA ALA A 375 8.40 -17.34 5.63
C ALA A 375 8.58 -16.15 6.58
N SER A 376 9.57 -16.24 7.47
CA SER A 376 9.90 -15.17 8.43
C SER A 376 10.29 -13.86 7.73
N GLN A 377 11.03 -13.96 6.62
CA GLN A 377 11.44 -12.79 5.84
C GLN A 377 10.23 -12.02 5.29
N ALA A 378 9.25 -12.75 4.71
CA ALA A 378 8.06 -12.15 4.14
C ALA A 378 7.32 -11.29 5.19
N THR A 379 7.08 -11.85 6.38
CA THR A 379 6.36 -11.15 7.46
C THR A 379 7.15 -9.96 8.02
N ILE A 380 8.48 -10.03 8.05
CA ILE A 380 9.34 -8.89 8.40
C ILE A 380 9.18 -7.75 7.38
N SER A 381 9.22 -8.07 6.08
CA SER A 381 9.02 -7.09 5.00
C SER A 381 7.64 -6.46 5.01
N MET A 382 6.61 -7.26 5.30
CA MET A 382 5.24 -6.81 5.49
C MET A 382 5.17 -5.77 6.62
N THR A 383 5.84 -6.03 7.74
CA THR A 383 5.87 -5.12 8.89
C THR A 383 6.49 -3.76 8.51
N TYR A 384 7.58 -3.74 7.74
CA TYR A 384 8.15 -2.47 7.26
C TYR A 384 7.18 -1.69 6.36
N SER A 385 6.44 -2.40 5.50
CA SER A 385 5.44 -1.79 4.62
C SER A 385 4.28 -1.19 5.43
N ILE A 386 3.81 -1.89 6.46
CA ILE A 386 2.77 -1.42 7.38
C ILE A 386 3.22 -0.17 8.14
N ILE A 387 4.44 -0.16 8.69
CA ILE A 387 4.97 1.02 9.39
C ILE A 387 5.10 2.21 8.43
N LYS A 388 5.57 1.99 7.19
CA LYS A 388 5.61 3.06 6.18
C LYS A 388 4.22 3.64 5.87
N GLN A 389 3.20 2.78 5.78
CA GLN A 389 1.82 3.22 5.55
C GLN A 389 1.29 4.03 6.76
N ALA A 390 1.61 3.61 7.98
CA ALA A 390 1.27 4.35 9.20
C ALA A 390 1.93 5.75 9.26
N LEU A 391 3.20 5.86 8.84
CA LEU A 391 3.90 7.15 8.73
C LEU A 391 3.19 8.10 7.76
N ALA A 392 2.77 7.59 6.59
CA ALA A 392 2.11 8.39 5.56
C ALA A 392 0.77 8.98 6.04
N LEU A 393 0.11 8.31 7.00
CA LEU A 393 -1.14 8.76 7.64
C LEU A 393 -0.90 9.60 8.91
N GLY A 394 0.36 9.91 9.25
CA GLY A 394 0.69 10.66 10.46
C GLY A 394 0.38 9.92 11.75
N CYS A 395 0.32 8.58 11.71
CA CYS A 395 -0.03 7.72 12.85
C CYS A 395 1.20 7.05 13.48
N PHE A 396 2.43 7.35 13.07
CA PHE A 396 3.64 6.72 13.62
C PHE A 396 4.80 7.72 13.68
N PRO A 397 5.71 7.61 14.68
CA PRO A 397 6.93 8.42 14.76
C PRO A 397 7.82 8.22 13.55
N ARG A 398 8.49 9.30 13.11
CA ARG A 398 9.38 9.27 11.94
C ARG A 398 10.50 8.24 12.18
N VAL A 399 10.54 7.21 11.33
CA VAL A 399 11.60 6.19 11.32
C VAL A 399 12.38 6.23 10.02
N ARG A 400 13.63 5.78 10.04
CA ARG A 400 14.45 5.74 8.84
C ARG A 400 13.95 4.64 7.91
N ILE A 401 13.67 5.00 6.67
CA ILE A 401 13.30 4.07 5.61
C ILE A 401 14.38 4.11 4.53
N ILE A 402 14.93 2.95 4.21
CA ILE A 402 15.93 2.75 3.18
C ILE A 402 15.33 1.83 2.12
N HIS A 403 15.28 2.28 0.87
CA HIS A 403 14.89 1.43 -0.25
C HIS A 403 16.09 0.64 -0.73
N THR A 404 15.96 -0.68 -0.74
CA THR A 404 17.08 -1.59 -1.05
C THR A 404 17.25 -1.84 -2.55
N SER A 405 16.22 -1.60 -3.36
CA SER A 405 16.28 -1.71 -4.82
C SER A 405 15.95 -0.39 -5.51
N LYS A 406 16.74 -0.05 -6.54
CA LYS A 406 16.44 1.05 -7.47
C LYS A 406 15.36 0.69 -8.50
N LYS A 407 15.14 -0.62 -8.73
CA LYS A 407 14.23 -1.15 -9.77
C LYS A 407 12.86 -1.51 -9.22
N TYR A 408 12.79 -1.98 -7.97
CA TYR A 408 11.53 -2.38 -7.31
C TYR A 408 11.21 -1.51 -6.10
N LEU A 409 10.29 -0.57 -6.29
CA LEU A 409 9.83 0.41 -5.28
C LEU A 409 9.24 -0.22 -4.00
N GLY A 410 8.91 -1.52 -4.04
CA GLY A 410 8.32 -2.26 -2.92
C GLY A 410 9.32 -2.75 -1.87
N GLN A 411 10.61 -2.87 -2.21
CA GLN A 411 11.60 -3.43 -1.30
C GLN A 411 12.11 -2.38 -0.31
N ILE A 412 11.56 -2.44 0.90
CA ILE A 412 11.76 -1.48 1.97
C ILE A 412 12.55 -2.16 3.08
N TYR A 413 13.59 -1.50 3.58
CA TYR A 413 14.32 -1.87 4.78
C TYR A 413 14.26 -0.73 5.79
N SER A 414 13.84 -1.02 7.02
CA SER A 414 13.88 -0.06 8.13
C SER A 414 14.77 -0.60 9.24
N PRO A 415 15.96 -0.01 9.46
CA PRO A 415 16.92 -0.52 10.44
C PRO A 415 16.36 -0.45 11.87
N ASP A 416 15.68 0.62 12.23
CA ASP A 416 15.13 0.83 13.57
C ASP A 416 14.09 -0.26 13.90
N ILE A 417 13.16 -0.51 12.97
CA ILE A 417 12.13 -1.55 13.11
C ILE A 417 12.75 -2.95 13.10
N ASN A 418 13.78 -3.19 12.28
CA ASN A 418 14.48 -4.48 12.24
C ASN A 418 15.05 -4.88 13.60
N TRP A 419 15.72 -3.94 14.28
CA TRP A 419 16.29 -4.20 15.61
C TRP A 419 15.20 -4.43 16.66
N ILE A 420 14.12 -3.63 16.63
CA ILE A 420 12.97 -3.80 17.53
C ILE A 420 12.34 -5.19 17.34
N LEU A 421 12.10 -5.60 16.08
CA LEU A 421 11.56 -6.93 15.75
C LEU A 421 12.50 -8.05 16.21
N LEU A 422 13.82 -7.93 15.98
CA LEU A 422 14.80 -8.92 16.44
C LEU A 422 14.73 -9.12 17.97
N ILE A 423 14.74 -8.03 18.73
CA ILE A 423 14.69 -8.07 20.19
C ILE A 423 13.40 -8.77 20.67
N PHE A 424 12.24 -8.40 20.11
CA PHE A 424 10.98 -9.03 20.51
C PHE A 424 10.88 -10.49 20.07
N CYS A 425 11.36 -10.84 18.87
CA CYS A 425 11.41 -12.23 18.40
C CYS A 425 12.27 -13.10 19.33
N ILE A 426 13.45 -12.62 19.75
CA ILE A 426 14.31 -13.33 20.71
C ILE A 426 13.62 -13.42 22.07
N ALA A 427 13.03 -12.33 22.56
CA ALA A 427 12.34 -12.30 23.85
C ALA A 427 11.18 -13.30 23.90
N VAL A 428 10.37 -13.40 22.84
CA VAL A 428 9.29 -14.39 22.73
C VAL A 428 9.87 -15.80 22.66
N THR A 429 10.87 -16.04 21.82
CA THR A 429 11.45 -17.38 21.60
C THR A 429 12.14 -17.91 22.87
N ALA A 430 12.89 -17.06 23.58
CA ALA A 430 13.59 -17.43 24.81
C ALA A 430 12.67 -17.44 26.04
N GLY A 431 11.69 -16.53 26.09
CA GLY A 431 10.75 -16.41 27.21
C GLY A 431 9.72 -17.53 27.24
N PHE A 432 9.22 -17.97 26.09
CA PHE A 432 8.26 -19.06 25.97
C PHE A 432 8.99 -20.38 25.69
N LYS A 433 9.35 -21.10 26.75
CA LYS A 433 9.93 -22.45 26.63
C LYS A 433 8.98 -23.49 26.04
N ASN A 434 7.67 -23.23 26.07
CA ASN A 434 6.64 -24.11 25.53
C ASN A 434 6.13 -23.59 24.18
N GLN A 435 6.32 -24.38 23.12
CA GLN A 435 5.87 -24.06 21.76
C GLN A 435 4.35 -23.80 21.68
N SER A 436 3.55 -24.47 22.51
CA SER A 436 2.10 -24.24 22.55
C SER A 436 1.68 -22.86 23.05
N GLN A 437 2.47 -22.23 23.92
CA GLN A 437 2.17 -20.88 24.40
C GLN A 437 2.39 -19.83 23.30
N ILE A 438 3.49 -19.98 22.54
CA ILE A 438 3.76 -19.15 21.36
C ILE A 438 2.66 -19.36 20.31
N ALA A 439 2.21 -20.60 20.12
CA ALA A 439 1.13 -20.91 19.20
C ALA A 439 -0.21 -20.26 19.61
N ASN A 440 -0.57 -20.28 20.90
CA ASN A 440 -1.76 -19.57 21.39
C ASN A 440 -1.64 -18.05 21.20
N ALA A 441 -0.46 -17.48 21.43
CA ALA A 441 -0.16 -16.08 21.14
C ALA A 441 -0.38 -15.78 19.65
N TYR A 442 0.23 -16.56 18.78
CA TYR A 442 0.17 -16.39 17.33
C TYR A 442 -1.28 -16.51 16.80
N GLY A 443 -2.03 -17.51 17.25
CA GLY A 443 -3.46 -17.64 16.93
C GLY A 443 -4.30 -16.44 17.37
N THR A 444 -3.96 -15.80 18.50
CA THR A 444 -4.61 -14.56 18.97
C THR A 444 -4.34 -13.37 18.07
N ALA A 445 -3.10 -13.21 17.61
CA ALA A 445 -2.74 -12.15 16.67
C ALA A 445 -3.58 -12.26 15.39
N VAL A 446 -3.54 -13.43 14.76
CA VAL A 446 -4.16 -13.66 13.45
C VAL A 446 -5.69 -13.55 13.48
N ILE A 447 -6.38 -14.16 14.46
CA ILE A 447 -7.85 -14.10 14.51
C ILE A 447 -8.38 -12.66 14.64
N MET A 448 -7.68 -11.83 15.42
CA MET A 448 -8.08 -10.45 15.64
C MET A 448 -7.92 -9.63 14.36
N VAL A 449 -6.81 -9.81 13.62
CA VAL A 449 -6.66 -9.14 12.32
C VAL A 449 -7.70 -9.64 11.33
N MET A 450 -7.97 -10.94 11.26
CA MET A 450 -8.98 -11.51 10.35
C MET A 450 -10.38 -10.93 10.60
N LEU A 451 -10.77 -10.78 11.87
CA LEU A 451 -12.03 -10.13 12.26
C LEU A 451 -12.05 -8.66 11.86
N VAL A 452 -10.97 -7.92 12.10
CA VAL A 452 -10.84 -6.52 11.65
C VAL A 452 -11.00 -6.42 10.13
N THR A 453 -10.35 -7.30 9.37
CA THR A 453 -10.47 -7.38 7.91
C THR A 453 -11.92 -7.68 7.49
N THR A 454 -12.62 -8.61 8.15
CA THR A 454 -14.05 -8.87 7.90
C THR A 454 -14.89 -7.60 8.08
N PHE A 455 -14.69 -6.87 9.18
CA PHE A 455 -15.45 -5.64 9.45
C PHE A 455 -15.11 -4.49 8.49
N LEU A 456 -13.85 -4.35 8.06
CA LEU A 456 -13.44 -3.33 7.08
C LEU A 456 -13.92 -3.65 5.66
N MET A 457 -14.07 -4.93 5.32
CA MET A 457 -14.60 -5.35 4.03
C MET A 457 -16.07 -4.98 3.83
N VAL A 458 -16.88 -4.97 4.89
CA VAL A 458 -18.32 -4.59 4.81
C VAL A 458 -18.54 -3.21 4.18
N PRO A 459 -17.96 -2.10 4.70
CA PRO A 459 -18.12 -0.80 4.07
C PRO A 459 -17.47 -0.72 2.69
N ILE A 460 -16.42 -1.49 2.40
CA ILE A 460 -15.80 -1.51 1.07
C ILE A 460 -16.71 -2.17 0.03
N MET A 461 -17.31 -3.32 0.36
CA MET A 461 -18.25 -3.99 -0.54
C MET A 461 -19.48 -3.13 -0.82
N LEU A 462 -19.93 -2.34 0.16
CA LEU A 462 -21.10 -1.46 0.02
C LEU A 462 -20.77 -0.13 -0.69
N LEU A 463 -19.65 0.51 -0.39
CA LEU A 463 -19.28 1.83 -0.92
C LEU A 463 -18.50 1.75 -2.24
N VAL A 464 -17.51 0.86 -2.30
CA VAL A 464 -16.56 0.77 -3.43
C VAL A 464 -17.08 -0.18 -4.49
N TRP A 465 -17.46 -1.41 -4.12
CA TRP A 465 -17.94 -2.41 -5.08
C TRP A 465 -19.42 -2.25 -5.43
N ARG A 466 -20.18 -1.47 -4.65
CA ARG A 466 -21.62 -1.26 -4.82
C ARG A 466 -22.41 -2.58 -4.88
N SER A 467 -21.93 -3.58 -4.14
CA SER A 467 -22.55 -4.90 -4.09
C SER A 467 -23.95 -4.82 -3.46
N HIS A 468 -24.85 -5.69 -3.92
CA HIS A 468 -26.15 -5.85 -3.28
C HIS A 468 -25.97 -6.24 -1.80
N TRP A 469 -26.83 -5.68 -0.93
CA TRP A 469 -26.75 -5.90 0.53
C TRP A 469 -26.81 -7.38 0.92
N SER A 470 -27.52 -8.21 0.15
CA SER A 470 -27.61 -9.65 0.35
C SER A 470 -26.25 -10.35 0.21
N LEU A 471 -25.44 -9.95 -0.77
CA LEU A 471 -24.10 -10.49 -0.98
C LEU A 471 -23.18 -10.12 0.19
N VAL A 472 -23.29 -8.88 0.69
CA VAL A 472 -22.51 -8.42 1.84
C VAL A 472 -22.91 -9.17 3.11
N VAL A 473 -24.21 -9.37 3.35
CA VAL A 473 -24.70 -10.18 4.48
C VAL A 473 -24.22 -11.62 4.35
N LEU A 474 -24.29 -12.22 3.16
CA LEU A 474 -23.81 -13.58 2.91
C LEU A 474 -22.31 -13.71 3.19
N PHE A 475 -21.48 -12.81 2.65
CA PHE A 475 -20.03 -12.79 2.90
C PHE A 475 -19.72 -12.64 4.40
N THR A 476 -20.39 -11.70 5.06
CA THR A 476 -20.17 -11.42 6.48
C THR A 476 -20.61 -12.61 7.34
N ALA A 477 -21.77 -13.19 7.06
CA ALA A 477 -22.28 -14.35 7.77
C ALA A 477 -21.35 -15.57 7.60
N LEU A 478 -20.93 -15.88 6.36
CA LEU A 478 -20.02 -17.00 6.09
C LEU A 478 -18.67 -16.81 6.80
N SER A 479 -18.12 -15.59 6.81
CA SER A 479 -16.86 -15.30 7.49
C SER A 479 -17.00 -15.40 9.01
N LEU A 480 -18.03 -14.77 9.60
CA LEU A 480 -18.24 -14.74 11.05
C LEU A 480 -18.64 -16.12 11.62
N VAL A 481 -19.34 -16.96 10.86
CA VAL A 481 -19.66 -18.34 11.27
C VAL A 481 -18.39 -19.15 11.56
N VAL A 482 -17.30 -18.88 10.86
CA VAL A 482 -16.01 -19.54 11.08
C VAL A 482 -15.17 -18.79 12.11
N GLU A 483 -15.10 -17.47 12.03
CA GLU A 483 -14.23 -16.65 12.88
C GLU A 483 -14.70 -16.57 14.34
N ILE A 484 -16.01 -16.50 14.60
CA ILE A 484 -16.54 -16.40 15.97
C ILE A 484 -16.19 -17.64 16.82
N PRO A 485 -16.36 -18.88 16.34
CA PRO A 485 -15.89 -20.07 17.07
C PRO A 485 -14.39 -20.03 17.39
N TYR A 486 -13.54 -19.64 16.43
CA TYR A 486 -12.10 -19.53 16.65
C TYR A 486 -11.75 -18.44 17.64
N PHE A 487 -12.34 -17.26 17.51
CA PHE A 487 -12.20 -16.17 18.48
C PHE A 487 -12.61 -16.62 19.89
N SER A 488 -13.76 -17.30 20.01
CA SER A 488 -14.24 -17.85 21.28
C SER A 488 -13.27 -18.87 21.90
N ALA A 489 -12.61 -19.69 21.07
CA ALA A 489 -11.62 -20.64 21.54
C ALA A 489 -10.33 -19.97 22.01
N VAL A 490 -9.87 -18.95 21.28
CA VAL A 490 -8.62 -18.23 21.57
C VAL A 490 -8.76 -17.31 22.78
N VAL A 491 -9.92 -16.65 22.96
CA VAL A 491 -10.20 -15.83 24.16
C VAL A 491 -10.07 -16.64 25.46
N ARG A 492 -10.41 -17.93 25.44
CA ARG A 492 -10.25 -18.82 26.60
C ARG A 492 -8.80 -19.21 26.89
N LYS A 493 -7.85 -18.91 25.99
CA LYS A 493 -6.42 -19.22 26.10
C LYS A 493 -5.55 -17.96 26.25
N ILE A 494 -6.16 -16.82 26.58
CA ILE A 494 -5.43 -15.56 26.79
C ILE A 494 -4.39 -15.70 27.92
N ASP A 495 -4.75 -16.40 29.00
CA ASP A 495 -3.88 -16.73 30.14
C ASP A 495 -2.72 -17.68 29.76
N GLN A 496 -2.89 -18.47 28.69
CA GLN A 496 -1.92 -19.46 28.20
C GLN A 496 -0.99 -18.92 27.10
N GLY A 497 -0.71 -17.62 27.11
CA GLY A 497 0.18 -16.93 26.17
C GLY A 497 -0.52 -16.00 25.17
N GLY A 498 -1.85 -16.10 25.02
CA GLY A 498 -2.63 -15.22 24.13
C GLY A 498 -2.57 -13.72 24.49
N TRP A 499 -2.19 -13.39 25.73
CA TRP A 499 -2.05 -12.01 26.19
C TRP A 499 -0.88 -11.24 25.54
N VAL A 500 0.16 -11.94 25.05
CA VAL A 500 1.39 -11.31 24.52
C VAL A 500 1.14 -10.38 23.33
N PRO A 501 0.50 -10.82 22.23
CA PRO A 501 0.23 -9.93 21.10
C PRO A 501 -0.74 -8.81 21.48
N LEU A 502 -1.64 -9.03 22.45
CA LEU A 502 -2.53 -7.97 22.93
C LEU A 502 -1.76 -6.88 23.66
N VAL A 503 -0.76 -7.23 24.48
CA VAL A 503 0.12 -6.25 25.14
C VAL A 503 0.94 -5.49 24.11
N PHE A 504 1.55 -6.17 23.14
CA PHE A 504 2.26 -5.48 22.05
C PHE A 504 1.32 -4.56 21.28
N ALA A 505 0.12 -5.04 20.94
CA ALA A 505 -0.83 -4.25 20.17
C ALA A 505 -1.32 -3.02 20.94
N VAL A 506 -1.60 -3.14 22.24
CA VAL A 506 -1.97 -1.99 23.08
C VAL A 506 -0.82 -0.99 23.18
N ALA A 507 0.41 -1.45 23.37
CA ALA A 507 1.59 -0.56 23.43
C ALA A 507 1.79 0.20 22.12
N PHE A 508 1.76 -0.48 20.97
CA PHE A 508 1.84 0.16 19.66
C PHE A 508 0.64 1.07 19.38
N LEU A 509 -0.58 0.66 19.76
CA LEU A 509 -1.79 1.46 19.57
C LEU A 509 -1.70 2.78 20.36
N ILE A 510 -1.19 2.75 21.60
CA ILE A 510 -0.98 3.95 22.41
C ILE A 510 0.02 4.89 21.70
N ILE A 511 1.16 4.37 21.24
CA ILE A 511 2.16 5.16 20.50
C ILE A 511 1.52 5.78 19.26
N MET A 512 0.83 4.98 18.45
CA MET A 512 0.22 5.43 17.21
C MET A 512 -0.88 6.47 17.44
N TYR A 513 -1.73 6.25 18.44
CA TYR A 513 -2.83 7.14 18.77
C TYR A 513 -2.34 8.47 19.33
N ILE A 514 -1.38 8.45 20.26
CA ILE A 514 -0.76 9.67 20.81
C ILE A 514 -0.07 10.45 19.70
N TRP A 515 0.67 9.77 18.81
CA TRP A 515 1.35 10.41 17.69
C TRP A 515 0.36 11.05 16.71
N HIS A 516 -0.72 10.33 16.39
CA HIS A 516 -1.78 10.84 15.54
C HIS A 516 -2.47 12.06 16.17
N TYR A 517 -2.78 12.00 17.46
CA TYR A 517 -3.36 13.12 18.21
C TYR A 517 -2.45 14.35 18.20
N GLY A 518 -1.15 14.17 18.43
CA GLY A 518 -0.16 15.26 18.36
C GLY A 518 -0.07 15.87 16.97
N THR A 519 -0.04 15.03 15.93
CA THR A 519 -0.03 15.46 14.52
C THR A 519 -1.28 16.28 14.17
N LEU A 520 -2.46 15.84 14.61
CA LEU A 520 -3.71 16.56 14.44
C LEU A 520 -3.69 17.92 15.14
N LYS A 521 -3.30 17.95 16.43
CA LYS A 521 -3.29 19.19 17.22
C LYS A 521 -2.30 20.21 16.68
N ARG A 522 -1.13 19.75 16.24
CA ARG A 522 -0.16 20.59 15.56
C ARG A 522 -0.74 21.19 14.28
N TYR A 523 -1.36 20.38 13.42
CA TYR A 523 -1.98 20.85 12.18
C TYR A 523 -3.12 21.87 12.45
N GLU A 524 -4.00 21.58 13.42
CA GLU A 524 -5.04 22.51 13.85
C GLU A 524 -4.46 23.84 14.33
N PHE A 525 -3.42 23.81 15.15
CA PHE A 525 -2.74 25.01 15.66
C PHE A 525 -2.12 25.83 14.52
N GLU A 526 -1.40 25.19 13.59
CA GLU A 526 -0.81 25.87 12.44
C GLU A 526 -1.89 26.49 11.54
N MET A 527 -3.02 25.80 11.33
CA MET A 527 -4.13 26.29 10.52
C MET A 527 -4.86 27.47 11.17
N HIS A 528 -5.04 27.47 12.49
CA HIS A 528 -5.63 28.58 13.24
C HIS A 528 -4.69 29.79 13.32
N SER A 529 -3.39 29.54 13.45
CA SER A 529 -2.35 30.58 13.56
C SER A 529 -1.86 31.09 12.19
N LYS A 530 -2.53 30.71 11.09
CA LYS A 530 -2.14 31.14 9.75
C LYS A 530 -2.19 32.66 9.63
N VAL A 531 -1.21 33.20 8.93
CA VAL A 531 -1.09 34.65 8.72
C VAL A 531 -2.16 35.10 7.72
N SER A 532 -2.83 36.21 8.01
CA SER A 532 -3.86 36.77 7.13
C SER A 532 -3.24 37.30 5.84
N MET A 533 -3.96 37.17 4.73
CA MET A 533 -3.51 37.76 3.46
C MET A 533 -3.38 39.29 3.57
N ALA A 534 -4.19 39.93 4.42
CA ALA A 534 -4.08 41.36 4.69
C ALA A 534 -2.72 41.74 5.31
N TRP A 535 -2.20 40.93 6.24
CA TRP A 535 -0.86 41.16 6.81
C TRP A 535 0.24 40.99 5.75
N ILE A 536 0.14 39.99 4.88
CA ILE A 536 1.10 39.77 3.78
C ILE A 536 1.06 40.93 2.79
N LEU A 537 -0.13 41.42 2.42
CA LEU A 537 -0.27 42.59 1.56
C LEU A 537 0.28 43.86 2.24
N GLY A 538 0.19 43.92 3.57
CA GLY A 538 0.81 44.95 4.40
C GLY A 538 2.35 44.92 4.40
N LEU A 539 2.98 43.78 4.10
CA LEU A 539 4.43 43.64 3.88
C LEU A 539 4.93 44.29 2.57
N GLY A 540 4.12 45.15 1.95
CA GLY A 540 4.51 45.93 0.78
C GLY A 540 5.75 46.82 1.03
N PRO A 541 6.19 47.59 0.01
CA PRO A 541 7.43 48.36 0.03
C PRO A 541 7.57 49.37 1.19
N SER A 542 6.49 49.63 1.93
CA SER A 542 6.45 50.46 3.13
C SER A 542 7.15 49.88 4.36
N LEU A 543 7.45 48.57 4.40
CA LEU A 543 7.96 47.89 5.62
C LEU A 543 9.49 47.71 5.70
N GLY A 544 10.27 48.33 4.81
CA GLY A 544 11.75 48.29 4.89
C GLY A 544 12.37 46.92 4.66
N LEU A 545 11.63 46.00 4.03
CA LEU A 545 12.10 44.64 3.71
C LEU A 545 13.16 44.65 2.62
N VAL A 546 14.37 44.21 2.95
CA VAL A 546 15.47 44.07 1.99
C VAL A 546 15.26 42.80 1.17
N ARG A 547 15.28 42.92 -0.17
CA ARG A 547 15.23 41.76 -1.07
C ARG A 547 16.64 41.37 -1.52
N VAL A 548 17.07 40.17 -1.14
CA VAL A 548 18.36 39.58 -1.55
C VAL A 548 18.16 38.76 -2.83
N PRO A 549 19.09 38.81 -3.82
CA PRO A 549 19.02 37.95 -5.01
C PRO A 549 18.91 36.47 -4.65
N GLY A 550 18.15 35.71 -5.44
CA GLY A 550 17.97 34.25 -5.26
C GLY A 550 16.54 33.82 -4.95
N MET A 551 16.34 32.52 -4.80
CA MET A 551 15.07 31.88 -4.45
C MET A 551 15.10 31.37 -3.00
N GLY A 552 14.16 31.82 -2.19
CA GLY A 552 13.96 31.32 -0.83
C GLY A 552 12.90 30.24 -0.80
N LEU A 553 13.25 29.03 -0.36
CA LEU A 553 12.31 27.94 -0.13
C LEU A 553 11.89 27.91 1.34
N VAL A 554 10.60 28.09 1.60
CA VAL A 554 10.03 28.02 2.96
C VAL A 554 9.15 26.78 3.06
N TYR A 555 9.63 25.77 3.77
CA TYR A 555 8.86 24.54 3.98
C TYR A 555 7.71 24.76 4.96
N THR A 556 6.53 24.25 4.63
CA THR A 556 5.32 24.38 5.45
C THR A 556 4.42 23.16 5.32
N GLU A 557 3.73 22.77 6.40
CA GLU A 557 2.71 21.72 6.35
C GLU A 557 1.33 22.25 5.89
N LEU A 558 1.19 23.57 5.76
CA LEU A 558 -0.04 24.22 5.34
C LEU A 558 -0.17 24.24 3.81
N ALA A 559 -1.16 23.51 3.29
CA ALA A 559 -1.57 23.63 1.88
C ALA A 559 -2.24 24.99 1.59
N SER A 560 -2.76 25.68 2.62
CA SER A 560 -3.41 26.98 2.50
C SER A 560 -2.96 27.97 3.57
N GLY A 561 -2.67 29.21 3.18
CA GLY A 561 -2.17 30.26 4.06
C GLY A 561 -0.63 30.32 4.17
N VAL A 562 -0.13 31.30 4.90
CA VAL A 562 1.30 31.43 5.20
C VAL A 562 1.51 31.05 6.67
N PRO A 563 2.53 30.23 6.99
CA PRO A 563 2.74 29.78 8.36
C PRO A 563 3.15 30.94 9.28
N HIS A 564 2.73 30.88 10.55
CA HIS A 564 3.04 31.91 11.54
C HIS A 564 4.55 32.15 11.71
N ILE A 565 5.36 31.10 11.59
CA ILE A 565 6.81 31.18 11.74
C ILE A 565 7.45 32.11 10.70
N PHE A 566 6.85 32.22 9.51
CA PHE A 566 7.30 33.18 8.50
C PHE A 566 7.10 34.61 8.98
N SER A 567 5.97 34.91 9.64
CA SER A 567 5.76 36.25 10.22
C SER A 567 6.83 36.59 11.25
N HIS A 568 7.09 35.67 12.17
CA HIS A 568 8.12 35.83 13.20
C HIS A 568 9.53 35.96 12.61
N PHE A 569 9.83 35.25 11.52
CA PHE A 569 11.09 35.38 10.81
C PHE A 569 11.25 36.79 10.23
N ILE A 570 10.24 37.28 9.54
CA ILE A 570 10.25 38.60 8.91
C ILE A 570 10.38 39.74 9.92
N THR A 571 9.74 39.61 11.09
CA THR A 571 9.84 40.63 12.16
C THR A 571 11.23 40.68 12.79
N ASN A 572 11.93 39.55 12.86
CA ASN A 572 13.27 39.47 13.48
C ASN A 572 14.39 39.72 12.46
N LEU A 573 14.17 39.35 11.21
CA LEU A 573 15.07 39.49 10.08
C LEU A 573 14.28 40.09 8.92
N PRO A 574 14.31 41.43 8.73
CA PRO A 574 13.59 42.11 7.66
C PRO A 574 14.30 41.96 6.31
N ALA A 575 14.68 40.74 5.96
CA ALA A 575 15.31 40.38 4.69
C ALA A 575 14.67 39.11 4.11
N ILE A 576 14.32 39.15 2.82
CA ILE A 576 13.76 38.01 2.08
C ILE A 576 14.46 37.84 0.75
N HIS A 577 14.36 36.64 0.18
CA HIS A 577 14.83 36.39 -1.18
C HIS A 577 13.93 37.08 -2.23
N SER A 578 14.51 37.37 -3.39
CA SER A 578 13.84 38.04 -4.51
C SER A 578 12.59 37.30 -4.98
N THR A 579 12.66 35.97 -4.99
CA THR A 579 11.54 35.06 -5.21
C THR A 579 11.38 34.17 -3.99
N LEU A 580 10.15 34.01 -3.50
CA LEU A 580 9.87 33.18 -2.34
C LEU A 580 8.89 32.07 -2.72
N VAL A 581 9.21 30.82 -2.38
CA VAL A 581 8.36 29.66 -2.65
C VAL A 581 8.05 28.94 -1.35
N PHE A 582 6.77 28.94 -0.96
CA PHE A 582 6.28 28.12 0.13
C PHE A 582 6.06 26.69 -0.34
N VAL A 583 6.92 25.78 0.08
CA VAL A 583 6.89 24.36 -0.34
C VAL A 583 6.14 23.54 0.70
N CYS A 584 5.03 22.93 0.28
CA CYS A 584 4.25 22.02 1.12
C CYS A 584 4.35 20.61 0.56
N VAL A 585 4.99 19.70 1.31
CA VAL A 585 5.05 18.28 0.97
C VAL A 585 3.91 17.55 1.67
N LYS A 586 3.04 16.92 0.88
CA LYS A 586 1.82 16.29 1.38
C LYS A 586 1.74 14.84 0.91
N TYR A 587 1.43 13.94 1.84
CA TYR A 587 1.09 12.56 1.53
C TYR A 587 -0.43 12.39 1.41
N LEU A 588 -0.85 11.70 0.36
CA LEU A 588 -2.23 11.39 0.05
C LEU A 588 -2.49 9.89 0.26
N PRO A 589 -3.73 9.50 0.63
CA PRO A 589 -4.14 8.10 0.73
C PRO A 589 -4.36 7.53 -0.68
N VAL A 590 -3.31 7.55 -1.49
CA VAL A 590 -3.25 6.96 -2.84
C VAL A 590 -1.91 6.28 -2.98
N TYR A 591 -1.87 5.23 -3.80
CA TYR A 591 -0.66 4.45 -4.04
C TYR A 591 0.52 5.32 -4.55
N THR A 592 0.31 6.00 -5.68
CA THR A 592 1.29 6.87 -6.33
C THR A 592 0.57 8.07 -6.91
N VAL A 593 1.23 9.23 -6.90
CA VAL A 593 0.78 10.42 -7.63
C VAL A 593 1.60 10.51 -8.92
N PRO A 594 0.96 10.60 -10.10
CA PRO A 594 1.64 10.79 -11.37
C PRO A 594 2.59 12.00 -11.34
N PRO A 595 3.76 11.95 -11.99
CA PRO A 595 4.73 13.06 -11.99
C PRO A 595 4.13 14.40 -12.43
N ASP A 596 3.26 14.38 -13.45
CA ASP A 596 2.64 15.59 -14.02
C ASP A 596 1.63 16.25 -13.07
N GLU A 597 1.02 15.46 -12.17
CA GLU A 597 0.07 15.94 -11.16
C GLU A 597 0.74 16.15 -9.80
N ARG A 598 2.04 15.87 -9.67
CA ARG A 598 2.75 15.87 -8.38
C ARG A 598 2.87 17.28 -7.81
N PHE A 599 3.15 18.27 -8.64
CA PHE A 599 3.38 19.65 -8.20
C PHE A 599 2.19 20.54 -8.56
N LEU A 600 1.65 21.23 -7.56
CA LEU A 600 0.67 22.29 -7.76
C LEU A 600 1.28 23.62 -7.37
N VAL A 601 1.44 24.51 -8.35
CA VAL A 601 1.97 25.86 -8.13
C VAL A 601 0.84 26.88 -8.16
N LYS A 602 0.86 27.82 -7.22
CA LYS A 602 -0.08 28.95 -7.16
C LYS A 602 0.61 30.21 -6.64
N ARG A 603 0.27 31.36 -7.21
CA ARG A 603 0.75 32.67 -6.72
C ARG A 603 0.10 33.07 -5.38
N ILE A 604 0.87 33.70 -4.50
CA ILE A 604 0.40 34.30 -3.25
C ILE A 604 0.51 35.82 -3.36
N GLY A 605 -0.61 36.52 -3.26
CA GLY A 605 -0.65 37.98 -3.39
C GLY A 605 -0.47 38.46 -4.84
N PRO A 606 -0.26 39.78 -5.04
CA PRO A 606 -0.11 40.39 -6.35
C PRO A 606 1.27 40.06 -6.96
N LYS A 607 1.40 40.22 -8.28
CA LYS A 607 2.58 39.75 -9.05
C LYS A 607 3.91 40.33 -8.57
N ASN A 608 3.92 41.59 -8.18
CA ASN A 608 5.10 42.32 -7.68
C ASN A 608 5.69 41.74 -6.38
N PHE A 609 4.97 40.86 -5.68
CA PHE A 609 5.51 40.21 -4.48
C PHE A 609 6.42 39.02 -4.80
N HIS A 610 6.34 38.44 -6.01
CA HIS A 610 7.12 37.24 -6.39
C HIS A 610 7.06 36.09 -5.36
N MET A 611 5.89 35.92 -4.73
CA MET A 611 5.63 34.87 -3.75
C MET A 611 4.77 33.77 -4.38
N PHE A 612 5.21 32.53 -4.26
CA PHE A 612 4.54 31.36 -4.81
C PHE A 612 4.31 30.32 -3.72
N ARG A 613 3.29 29.50 -3.87
CA ARG A 613 3.11 28.24 -3.14
C ARG A 613 3.32 27.11 -4.12
N CYS A 614 4.06 26.11 -3.69
CA CYS A 614 4.11 24.83 -4.36
C CYS A 614 3.67 23.72 -3.39
N VAL A 615 2.64 22.96 -3.76
CA VAL A 615 2.21 21.77 -3.03
C VAL A 615 2.71 20.55 -3.80
N ALA A 616 3.66 19.82 -3.22
CA ALA A 616 4.18 18.56 -3.74
C ALA A 616 3.40 17.39 -3.12
N ARG A 617 2.67 16.66 -3.96
CA ARG A 617 1.74 15.60 -3.56
C ARG A 617 2.37 14.23 -3.81
N TYR A 618 2.41 13.41 -2.79
CA TYR A 618 2.99 12.07 -2.83
C TYR A 618 1.98 11.02 -2.38
N GLY A 619 1.95 9.88 -3.05
CA GLY A 619 1.31 8.68 -2.55
C GLY A 619 2.13 8.04 -1.43
N TYR A 620 1.52 7.14 -0.65
CA TYR A 620 2.23 6.46 0.45
C TYR A 620 3.35 5.52 -0.03
N LYS A 621 3.41 5.15 -1.32
CA LYS A 621 4.52 4.42 -1.92
C LYS A 621 5.54 5.31 -2.64
N ASP A 622 5.21 6.55 -2.95
CA ASP A 622 6.13 7.44 -3.67
C ASP A 622 7.41 7.69 -2.87
N ILE A 623 8.50 7.92 -3.60
CA ILE A 623 9.81 8.15 -3.02
C ILE A 623 10.11 9.64 -3.10
N HIS A 624 10.44 10.21 -1.95
CA HIS A 624 11.13 11.48 -1.89
C HIS A 624 12.64 11.18 -1.94
N LYS A 625 13.20 11.08 -3.15
CA LYS A 625 14.65 10.89 -3.30
C LYS A 625 15.34 12.18 -2.87
N LYS A 626 16.43 12.02 -2.13
CA LYS A 626 17.22 13.12 -1.57
C LYS A 626 18.24 13.69 -2.57
N ASP A 627 18.13 13.35 -3.85
CA ASP A 627 19.01 13.80 -4.93
C ASP A 627 18.36 14.99 -5.68
N ASP A 628 19.19 15.76 -6.40
CA ASP A 628 18.92 17.04 -7.11
C ASP A 628 17.65 17.09 -8.00
N ASP A 629 16.98 15.95 -8.23
CA ASP A 629 15.74 15.85 -9.00
C ASP A 629 14.57 16.63 -8.38
N PHE A 630 14.43 16.68 -7.05
CA PHE A 630 13.26 17.35 -6.42
C PHE A 630 13.26 18.85 -6.69
N GLU A 631 14.40 19.50 -6.46
CA GLU A 631 14.57 20.93 -6.66
C GLU A 631 14.44 21.29 -8.14
N GLN A 632 14.98 20.45 -9.03
CA GLN A 632 14.84 20.62 -10.47
C GLN A 632 13.39 20.45 -10.94
N MET A 633 12.66 19.44 -10.44
CA MET A 633 11.24 19.27 -10.74
C MET A 633 10.39 20.43 -10.22
N LEU A 634 10.67 20.91 -9.00
CA LEU A 634 10.02 22.08 -8.41
C LEU A 634 10.25 23.32 -9.28
N PHE A 635 11.51 23.56 -9.66
CA PHE A 635 11.89 24.69 -10.50
C PHE A 635 11.23 24.62 -11.88
N ASN A 636 11.26 23.46 -12.54
CA ASN A 636 10.60 23.26 -13.83
C ASN A 636 9.09 23.50 -13.76
N SER A 637 8.43 23.03 -12.68
CA SER A 637 7.00 23.25 -12.46
C SER A 637 6.67 24.73 -12.24
N LEU A 638 7.53 25.44 -11.50
CA LEU A 638 7.39 26.89 -11.29
C LEU A 638 7.59 27.67 -12.58
N MET A 639 8.61 27.33 -13.37
CA MET A 639 8.90 27.95 -14.67
C MET A 639 7.74 27.75 -15.65
N LEU A 640 7.18 26.54 -15.70
CA LEU A 640 6.03 26.20 -16.53
C LEU A 640 4.79 27.01 -16.11
N PHE A 641 4.53 27.14 -14.81
CA PHE A 641 3.44 27.98 -14.30
C PHE A 641 3.60 29.45 -14.71
N VAL A 642 4.79 30.03 -14.52
CA VAL A 642 5.05 31.45 -14.87
C VAL A 642 4.90 31.68 -16.38
N ARG A 643 5.37 30.76 -17.22
CA ARG A 643 5.21 30.84 -18.68
C ARG A 643 3.74 30.75 -19.11
N LEU A 644 2.96 29.85 -18.50
CA LEU A 644 1.53 29.74 -18.79
C LEU A 644 0.77 31.00 -18.36
N GLU A 645 1.07 31.54 -17.19
CA GLU A 645 0.48 32.78 -16.68
C GLU A 645 0.78 33.97 -17.62
N SER A 646 2.02 34.09 -18.12
CA SER A 646 2.38 35.15 -19.08
C SER A 646 1.65 35.01 -20.43
N MET A 647 1.50 33.78 -20.93
CA MET A 647 0.78 33.54 -22.18
C MET A 647 -0.71 33.87 -22.07
N MET A 648 -1.36 33.52 -20.95
CA MET A 648 -2.77 33.83 -20.74
C MET A 648 -3.05 35.34 -20.70
N GLU A 649 -2.08 36.13 -20.23
CA GLU A 649 -2.18 37.59 -20.19
C GLU A 649 -2.05 38.22 -21.57
N GLU A 650 -1.15 37.72 -22.42
CA GLU A 650 -1.02 38.17 -23.81
C GLU A 650 -2.31 37.93 -24.63
N TYR A 651 -3.08 36.88 -24.33
CA TYR A 651 -4.39 36.64 -24.94
C TYR A 651 -5.48 37.60 -24.43
N THR A 652 -5.39 38.04 -23.16
CA THR A 652 -6.40 38.95 -22.59
C THR A 652 -6.21 40.38 -23.10
N ASP A 653 -4.97 40.80 -23.36
CA ASP A 653 -4.65 42.13 -23.92
C ASP A 653 -4.85 42.22 -25.45
N SER A 654 -4.83 41.10 -26.17
CA SER A 654 -5.02 41.08 -27.64
C SER A 654 -6.50 41.14 -28.07
N ASP A 655 -7.43 40.69 -27.22
CA ASP A 655 -8.88 40.87 -27.43
C ASP A 655 -9.32 42.34 -27.20
N GLU A 656 -8.59 43.11 -26.39
CA GLU A 656 -8.81 44.57 -26.25
C GLU A 656 -8.20 45.38 -27.40
N TYR A 657 -7.17 44.87 -28.09
CA TYR A 657 -6.57 45.56 -29.24
C TYR A 657 -7.39 45.37 -30.52
N SER A 658 -7.97 44.19 -30.72
CA SER A 658 -8.82 43.89 -31.89
C SER A 658 -10.19 44.60 -31.85
N THR A 659 -10.63 45.10 -30.68
CA THR A 659 -11.81 45.96 -30.54
C THR A 659 -11.56 47.46 -30.74
N ARG A 660 -10.29 47.90 -30.80
CA ARG A 660 -9.93 49.31 -31.05
C ARG A 660 -9.72 49.65 -32.53
N GLU A 661 -9.28 48.71 -33.36
CA GLU A 661 -9.10 48.97 -34.79
C GLU A 661 -10.41 48.97 -35.60
N LEU A 662 -11.50 48.39 -35.09
CA LEU A 662 -12.80 48.42 -35.78
C LEU A 662 -13.61 49.72 -35.56
N ASN A 663 -13.16 50.64 -34.70
CA ASN A 663 -13.90 51.85 -34.33
C ASN A 663 -13.35 53.16 -34.94
N GLN A 664 -12.38 53.11 -35.86
CA GLN A 664 -11.81 54.31 -36.51
C GLN A 664 -11.95 54.39 -38.04
N ALA A 665 -12.69 53.49 -38.66
CA ALA A 665 -13.03 53.59 -40.09
C ALA A 665 -14.55 53.58 -40.29
N GLY A 666 -15.20 54.71 -40.00
CA GLY A 666 -16.65 54.80 -40.11
C GLY A 666 -17.18 56.23 -40.11
N ASN A 667 -16.74 57.06 -41.05
CA ASN A 667 -17.49 58.29 -41.35
C ASN A 667 -17.35 58.74 -42.81
N ALA A 668 -18.13 58.14 -43.71
CA ALA A 668 -18.67 58.78 -44.91
C ALA A 668 -19.65 57.83 -45.63
N ASN A 669 -20.92 58.22 -45.63
CA ASN A 669 -21.94 57.79 -46.61
C ASN A 669 -22.19 59.01 -47.53
N PRO A 670 -22.57 58.85 -48.82
CA PRO A 670 -23.84 58.21 -49.15
C PRO A 670 -23.96 57.43 -50.49
N ARG A 671 -24.89 56.47 -50.49
CA ARG A 671 -25.85 56.02 -51.54
C ARG A 671 -25.53 56.26 -53.03
N ILE A 672 -25.65 55.22 -53.87
CA ILE A 672 -26.66 55.05 -54.95
C ILE A 672 -26.57 53.63 -55.60
N ASN A 673 -27.77 53.05 -55.78
CA ASN A 673 -28.28 51.92 -56.58
C ASN A 673 -27.40 51.09 -57.54
N GLY A 674 -27.60 49.77 -57.47
CA GLY A 674 -28.25 49.01 -58.56
C GLY A 674 -27.43 47.98 -59.35
N ILE A 675 -28.01 46.78 -59.45
CA ILE A 675 -27.95 45.77 -60.53
C ILE A 675 -27.24 44.43 -60.20
N ASN A 676 -28.04 43.37 -60.40
CA ASN A 676 -27.77 41.94 -60.36
C ASN A 676 -26.62 41.49 -61.29
N ALA A 677 -25.83 40.50 -60.85
CA ALA A 677 -25.45 39.36 -61.70
C ALA A 677 -24.94 38.18 -60.86
N SER A 678 -25.54 37.03 -61.13
CA SER A 678 -25.29 35.69 -60.62
C SER A 678 -24.03 35.03 -61.19
N SER A 679 -23.37 34.17 -60.41
CA SER A 679 -23.00 32.82 -60.88
C SER A 679 -22.55 31.92 -59.72
N ASN A 680 -23.32 30.86 -59.49
CA ASN A 680 -22.95 29.66 -58.75
C ASN A 680 -21.77 28.95 -59.44
N MET A 681 -20.86 28.34 -58.67
CA MET A 681 -20.53 26.93 -58.86
C MET A 681 -19.82 26.30 -57.64
N ASP A 682 -20.51 25.27 -57.16
CA ASP A 682 -20.26 24.15 -56.25
C ASP A 682 -18.84 23.68 -55.85
N LEU A 683 -18.79 23.32 -54.56
CA LEU A 683 -18.25 22.11 -53.91
C LEU A 683 -17.10 21.32 -54.58
N SER A 684 -16.05 21.01 -53.81
CA SER A 684 -15.85 19.66 -53.24
C SER A 684 -14.53 19.51 -52.45
N TYR A 685 -14.62 18.69 -51.41
CA TYR A 685 -13.55 18.13 -50.58
C TYR A 685 -12.53 17.32 -51.40
N THR A 686 -11.25 17.28 -50.99
CA THR A 686 -10.59 16.07 -50.44
C THR A 686 -9.09 16.29 -50.15
N SER A 687 -8.65 15.59 -49.11
CA SER A 687 -7.29 15.31 -48.61
C SER A 687 -6.32 14.75 -49.65
N HIS A 688 -5.01 15.04 -49.50
CA HIS A 688 -3.94 14.16 -49.97
C HIS A 688 -2.65 14.28 -49.13
N ASP A 689 -2.26 13.16 -48.52
CA ASP A 689 -0.86 12.79 -48.26
C ASP A 689 -0.16 12.45 -49.60
N SER A 690 1.14 12.72 -49.72
CA SER A 690 2.11 11.76 -50.32
C SER A 690 3.58 12.17 -50.21
N ILE A 691 4.36 11.12 -49.97
CA ILE A 691 5.82 10.93 -49.93
C ILE A 691 6.43 10.93 -51.33
N ILE A 692 7.71 11.33 -51.49
CA ILE A 692 8.64 10.75 -52.50
C ILE A 692 10.05 10.50 -51.90
N GLN A 693 10.63 9.36 -52.28
CA GLN A 693 11.84 8.64 -51.85
C GLN A 693 13.12 8.91 -52.66
N GLY A 694 14.27 8.49 -52.09
CA GLY A 694 15.41 7.83 -52.77
C GLY A 694 16.78 8.47 -52.47
N SER A 695 17.93 7.80 -52.22
CA SER A 695 18.35 6.38 -52.24
C SER A 695 19.79 6.25 -51.63
N TRP A 696 19.97 5.31 -50.71
CA TRP A 696 21.08 4.40 -50.33
C TRP A 696 22.59 4.58 -50.67
N GLY A 697 23.41 4.24 -49.65
CA GLY A 697 24.77 3.62 -49.69
C GLY A 697 25.85 4.44 -48.98
N GLY A 698 26.71 4.00 -48.05
CA GLY A 698 27.06 2.74 -47.37
C GLY A 698 28.44 2.90 -46.66
N ALA A 699 28.66 2.19 -45.55
CA ALA A 699 29.95 1.83 -44.89
C ALA A 699 30.73 2.81 -43.95
N HIS A 700 30.72 2.46 -42.65
CA HIS A 700 31.78 2.38 -41.59
C HIS A 700 32.80 3.53 -41.30
N PRO A 701 33.42 3.57 -40.09
CA PRO A 701 33.77 4.79 -39.35
C PRO A 701 35.29 5.02 -39.22
N ARG A 702 35.72 6.26 -38.97
CA ARG A 702 37.02 6.56 -38.34
C ARG A 702 37.16 8.02 -37.89
N GLU A 703 37.97 8.14 -36.85
CA GLU A 703 38.51 9.31 -36.14
C GLU A 703 38.95 10.47 -37.04
N HIS A 704 38.71 11.73 -36.61
CA HIS A 704 39.77 12.64 -36.17
C HIS A 704 39.25 14.04 -35.76
N ASP A 705 39.82 14.46 -34.64
CA ASP A 705 40.21 15.78 -34.12
C ASP A 705 39.92 17.11 -34.84
N HIS A 706 39.61 18.06 -33.94
CA HIS A 706 40.10 19.44 -33.82
C HIS A 706 39.50 20.62 -34.62
N GLN A 707 39.02 21.58 -33.79
CA GLN A 707 39.23 23.04 -33.79
C GLN A 707 38.22 23.98 -34.44
N GLY A 708 37.76 24.94 -33.61
CA GLY A 708 37.10 26.20 -34.00
C GLY A 708 35.77 26.44 -33.24
N SER A 709 35.75 26.73 -31.93
CA SER A 709 35.93 28.07 -31.30
C SER A 709 34.68 28.99 -31.34
N GLN A 710 34.31 29.46 -30.14
CA GLN A 710 33.31 30.49 -29.75
C GLN A 710 31.85 30.01 -29.63
N GLY A 711 31.14 30.11 -28.50
CA GLY A 711 31.43 30.68 -27.19
C GLY A 711 30.11 31.02 -26.48
N LEU A 712 29.82 30.37 -25.36
CA LEU A 712 29.03 30.90 -24.23
C LEU A 712 29.20 29.96 -23.04
N ARG A 713 30.25 30.25 -22.27
CA ARG A 713 30.58 29.60 -21.01
C ARG A 713 29.77 30.32 -19.92
N VAL A 714 28.81 29.63 -19.29
CA VAL A 714 28.12 30.14 -18.09
C VAL A 714 29.10 29.97 -16.91
N PRO A 715 29.39 31.00 -16.09
CA PRO A 715 30.35 30.88 -15.00
C PRO A 715 29.80 30.03 -13.86
N GLN A 716 30.60 29.07 -13.40
CA GLN A 716 30.31 28.10 -12.35
C GLN A 716 30.65 28.65 -10.94
N GLU A 717 30.55 29.97 -10.75
CA GLU A 717 30.91 30.66 -9.49
C GLU A 717 29.76 31.56 -9.01
N VAL A 718 28.61 30.96 -8.66
CA VAL A 718 27.58 31.60 -7.81
C VAL A 718 27.03 30.64 -6.75
N CYS A 719 27.50 29.38 -6.68
CA CYS A 719 26.99 28.38 -5.73
C CYS A 719 27.60 28.42 -4.31
N HIS A 720 28.46 29.39 -4.00
CA HIS A 720 28.97 29.58 -2.65
C HIS A 720 28.73 31.00 -2.17
N GLN A 721 27.51 31.28 -1.68
CA GLN A 721 27.30 32.23 -0.59
C GLN A 721 25.88 32.08 -0.02
N LEU A 722 25.84 31.76 1.28
CA LEU A 722 24.67 31.79 2.19
C LEU A 722 23.48 30.87 1.86
N HIS A 723 23.66 29.56 2.13
CA HIS A 723 22.55 28.71 2.56
C HIS A 723 22.17 29.07 4.01
N VAL A 724 21.10 29.84 4.20
CA VAL A 724 20.35 29.82 5.47
C VAL A 724 19.23 28.80 5.29
N CYS A 725 19.56 27.52 5.46
CA CYS A 725 18.55 26.51 5.71
C CYS A 725 18.04 26.73 7.14
N PHE A 726 16.72 26.85 7.30
CA PHE A 726 16.12 26.75 8.63
C PHE A 726 16.41 25.35 9.19
N PRO A 727 16.84 25.23 10.45
CA PRO A 727 17.14 23.94 11.03
C PRO A 727 15.87 23.10 11.09
N GLN A 728 15.95 21.92 10.49
CA GLN A 728 15.22 20.76 10.94
C GLN A 728 15.79 20.42 12.33
N GLU A 729 14.98 20.45 13.39
CA GLU A 729 15.43 19.94 14.70
C GLU A 729 16.00 18.51 14.50
N ASP A 730 17.24 18.35 14.96
CA ASP A 730 18.29 17.52 14.35
C ASP A 730 18.07 16.01 14.31
N LEU A 731 18.61 15.42 13.24
CA LEU A 731 19.34 14.16 13.32
C LEU A 731 20.73 14.46 13.93
N GLN A 732 21.00 13.86 15.09
CA GLN A 732 22.28 13.78 15.81
C GLN A 732 22.64 14.97 16.71
N GLY A 733 22.66 14.69 18.02
CA GLY A 733 23.25 15.57 19.01
C GLY A 733 24.77 15.56 18.90
N GLU A 734 25.34 16.70 18.55
CA GLU A 734 26.70 17.10 18.93
C GLU A 734 26.66 18.59 19.28
N GLN A 735 27.09 18.92 20.49
CA GLN A 735 27.21 20.30 20.98
C GLN A 735 28.24 21.06 20.13
N CYS A 736 27.82 22.13 19.47
CA CYS A 736 28.74 23.13 18.93
C CYS A 736 28.74 24.40 19.81
N HIS A 737 29.83 24.60 20.54
CA HIS A 737 30.15 25.85 21.22
C HIS A 737 30.43 26.95 20.18
N LEU A 738 29.59 27.99 20.16
CA LEU A 738 29.85 29.24 19.43
C LEU A 738 30.81 30.09 20.25
N GLN A 739 32.03 30.26 19.76
CA GLN A 739 32.99 31.24 20.25
C GLN A 739 33.08 32.37 19.21
N CYS A 740 32.40 33.48 19.48
CA CYS A 740 32.56 34.70 18.69
C CYS A 740 33.91 35.35 19.01
N SER A 741 34.57 35.88 17.97
CA SER A 741 35.70 36.80 18.09
C SER A 741 35.64 37.77 16.89
N PRO A 742 36.15 39.00 17.06
CA PRO A 742 35.34 40.23 17.05
C PRO A 742 35.02 40.80 15.67
#